data_AF-A0AAX1M5W4-F1
#
_entry.id   AF-A0AAX1M5W4-F1
#
_cell.length_a   1.000
_cell.length_b   1.000
_cell.length_c   1.000
_cell.angle_alpha   90.00
_cell.angle_beta   90.00
_cell.angle_gamma   90.00
#
_symmetry.space_group_name_H-M   'P 1'
#
loop_
_entity.id
_entity.type
_entity.pdbx_description
1 polymer ?
#
loop_
_entity_poly.entity_id
_entity_poly.type
_entity_poly.pdbx_seq_one_letter_code
_entity_poly.pdbx_strand_id
1 'polypeptide(L)'
;MKPYFSKVLITALLSSSVNVLADDVYWASGVDKQKGWTADFQYPNQCWGAVAGNMLGWWKRELKTPVLFNPNTPNDNKEISKWLNKKYPNIQGGLYPFRGMEYFFEDFAPTVKLYETHNTKTSYEAQRGPTKISGGPFWTERYDSNAALVTKSLVENFKTGNVVAALTSWTHTVTLWGIEVDEKTGKIKKGYISDSVADQAGNLKMVEVTGDYVLDNKGNEIFRFLYSYYVPNGNKYVTDVYDIYSITYVSIDETRNNGTYKDTTNREDCKLSLAPGADASYCGISNSTTTTTATENNSSTNTETVAENTNEASTVTTEPAPEETDVDAQSSNTETSETETVSEVPPTEEAVAENNEQIATSNTETTVSEENSSEITSTDSSASNAETVVLETENTPSTPANENSDEPSVDNTAQPAVETPVVATEDAKPTAEAVAETSEQPTAVPTPEVAEPAPEPAPSLASTETATVSEVKPTEPETAERLAVKSLKEAIANYQELSFVTTRVGDVTRYLIQREGIDIALIDPNSKQILVNNTGLVNYDLAQDQNGNIHITKSPNQAAIKEANELTSLHTDLNHVEMNNLNKRMGELRGIDANAGVWARVLGGKGSSDSYKHKFTHIQTGFDKQSHLSNAELFTGVTVTHTSTDIEGKIGSTNGDVKSIGAGVYATALFDNGFYLDTIAKYVKNNHKFDYAFKEMKLDFKSQRYNTHSFYLGGEVGYRFNLGSGYVEPQAEVIYVKNSQANLADNGHKLTIKVSNGLVGRLGVNAGKTFEIGQSKATAWAGIGYQWDIAKRNEILVDGISASNSKKDARMLMDLGLNIRANDKLSIGLSLEGSAFGKYNTDLSVNSNVRYSF
;
A
#
# COMPACT_ATOMS: atom_id res chain seq x y z
N MET A 1 -44.52 8.86 -27.19
CA MET A 1 -43.22 9.17 -27.85
C MET A 1 -42.18 9.49 -26.78
N LYS A 2 -40.93 9.81 -27.16
CA LYS A 2 -39.76 9.89 -26.24
C LYS A 2 -39.86 11.03 -25.20
N PRO A 3 -39.20 10.90 -24.04
CA PRO A 3 -39.20 11.93 -22.99
C PRO A 3 -38.17 13.05 -23.24
N TYR A 4 -38.51 14.26 -22.80
CA TYR A 4 -37.60 15.40 -22.66
C TYR A 4 -37.90 16.11 -21.32
N PHE A 5 -37.17 15.78 -20.25
CA PHE A 5 -37.02 16.63 -19.04
C PHE A 5 -35.95 16.06 -18.08
N SER A 6 -34.67 16.15 -18.45
CA SER A 6 -33.55 16.09 -17.50
C SER A 6 -32.26 16.58 -18.16
N LYS A 7 -31.87 17.85 -17.94
CA LYS A 7 -30.52 18.37 -18.29
C LYS A 7 -30.12 19.75 -17.73
N VAL A 8 -30.86 20.33 -16.77
CA VAL A 8 -30.73 21.76 -16.40
C VAL A 8 -30.43 22.01 -14.89
N LEU A 9 -30.16 20.97 -14.09
CA LEU A 9 -29.95 21.13 -12.64
C LEU A 9 -28.74 20.38 -12.03
N ILE A 10 -27.76 19.97 -12.84
CA ILE A 10 -26.53 19.29 -12.36
C ILE A 10 -25.28 19.83 -13.08
N THR A 11 -25.07 21.16 -13.02
CA THR A 11 -23.88 21.81 -13.63
C THR A 11 -23.34 23.02 -12.84
N ALA A 12 -23.83 23.27 -11.62
CA ALA A 12 -23.59 24.54 -10.89
C ALA A 12 -22.90 24.39 -9.52
N LEU A 13 -22.41 23.19 -9.16
CA LEU A 13 -21.82 22.89 -7.84
C LEU A 13 -20.50 22.10 -7.89
N LEU A 14 -19.84 22.04 -9.05
CA LEU A 14 -18.54 21.37 -9.23
C LEU A 14 -17.58 22.25 -10.06
N SER A 15 -17.22 23.42 -9.51
CA SER A 15 -16.27 24.35 -10.13
C SER A 15 -15.37 25.05 -9.09
N SER A 16 -14.83 24.28 -8.16
CA SER A 16 -13.65 24.65 -7.35
C SER A 16 -12.51 23.67 -7.67
N SER A 17 -11.99 23.78 -8.89
CA SER A 17 -10.83 23.02 -9.35
C SER A 17 -9.58 23.41 -8.55
N VAL A 18 -9.31 22.68 -7.47
CA VAL A 18 -8.02 22.71 -6.81
C VAL A 18 -6.99 22.15 -7.78
N ASN A 19 -6.13 23.01 -8.31
CA ASN A 19 -4.98 22.59 -9.09
C ASN A 19 -3.98 21.87 -8.18
N VAL A 20 -4.17 20.55 -8.04
CA VAL A 20 -3.13 19.64 -7.58
C VAL A 20 -2.06 19.64 -8.67
N LEU A 21 -1.00 20.42 -8.46
CA LEU A 21 0.22 20.32 -9.26
C LEU A 21 0.70 18.86 -9.18
N ALA A 22 0.92 18.25 -10.34
CA ALA A 22 1.27 16.84 -10.44
C ALA A 22 2.72 16.59 -9.98
N ASP A 23 2.98 15.37 -9.50
CA ASP A 23 4.35 14.88 -9.32
C ASP A 23 4.83 14.26 -10.64
N ASP A 24 6.00 14.70 -11.09
CA ASP A 24 6.53 14.40 -12.42
C ASP A 24 7.42 13.14 -12.36
N VAL A 25 7.27 12.21 -13.30
CA VAL A 25 8.01 10.93 -13.32
C VAL A 25 8.86 10.82 -14.58
N TYR A 26 10.18 10.91 -14.40
CA TYR A 26 11.16 10.83 -15.48
C TYR A 26 11.67 9.39 -15.62
N TRP A 27 11.38 8.78 -16.76
CA TRP A 27 11.78 7.40 -17.11
C TRP A 27 12.90 7.38 -18.16
N ALA A 28 13.70 6.33 -18.15
CA ALA A 28 14.55 5.97 -19.27
C ALA A 28 13.72 5.65 -20.53
N SER A 29 14.24 5.96 -21.73
CA SER A 29 13.57 5.63 -23.01
C SER A 29 13.16 4.17 -23.09
N GLY A 30 11.93 3.94 -23.57
CA GLY A 30 11.34 2.61 -23.70
C GLY A 30 10.86 1.97 -22.39
N VAL A 31 11.05 2.63 -21.22
CA VAL A 31 10.76 2.06 -19.90
C VAL A 31 9.56 2.72 -19.23
N ASP A 32 8.77 1.90 -18.53
CA ASP A 32 7.77 2.33 -17.56
C ASP A 32 7.73 1.33 -16.37
N LYS A 33 6.79 1.52 -15.43
CA LYS A 33 6.66 0.68 -14.23
C LYS A 33 6.33 -0.81 -14.53
N GLN A 34 5.87 -1.14 -15.74
CA GLN A 34 5.45 -2.49 -16.14
C GLN A 34 6.39 -3.16 -17.15
N LYS A 35 7.13 -2.40 -17.97
CA LYS A 35 7.93 -2.94 -19.09
C LYS A 35 9.19 -2.10 -19.41
N GLY A 36 10.06 -2.64 -20.25
CA GLY A 36 11.27 -1.97 -20.78
C GLY A 36 12.51 -2.06 -19.89
N TRP A 37 12.33 -2.11 -18.57
CA TRP A 37 13.40 -2.48 -17.63
C TRP A 37 13.76 -3.98 -17.76
N THR A 38 14.94 -4.37 -17.27
CA THR A 38 15.39 -5.76 -17.26
C THR A 38 16.11 -6.10 -15.95
N ALA A 39 16.09 -7.37 -15.57
CA ALA A 39 16.87 -7.90 -14.44
C ALA A 39 17.33 -9.33 -14.77
N ASP A 40 18.54 -9.69 -14.35
CA ASP A 40 19.06 -11.07 -14.36
C ASP A 40 19.77 -11.35 -13.02
N PHE A 41 19.88 -12.61 -12.65
CA PHE A 41 20.44 -12.98 -11.35
C PHE A 41 21.95 -12.73 -11.30
N GLN A 42 22.45 -12.19 -10.18
CA GLN A 42 23.89 -12.09 -10.01
C GLN A 42 24.54 -13.49 -9.96
N TYR A 43 25.69 -13.61 -10.62
CA TYR A 43 26.65 -14.66 -10.30
C TYR A 43 27.24 -14.39 -8.90
N PRO A 44 27.83 -15.38 -8.20
CA PRO A 44 28.24 -15.23 -6.80
C PRO A 44 29.14 -14.01 -6.57
N ASN A 45 28.65 -13.07 -5.75
CA ASN A 45 29.27 -11.77 -5.44
C ASN A 45 29.47 -10.83 -6.65
N GLN A 46 28.69 -10.97 -7.74
CA GLN A 46 28.82 -10.18 -8.97
C GLN A 46 27.55 -9.38 -9.35
N CYS A 47 26.88 -8.74 -8.39
CA CYS A 47 25.82 -7.77 -8.67
C CYS A 47 26.27 -6.66 -9.64
N TRP A 48 27.54 -6.23 -9.59
CA TRP A 48 28.13 -5.31 -10.57
C TRP A 48 28.03 -5.80 -12.02
N GLY A 49 28.20 -7.10 -12.25
CA GLY A 49 28.15 -7.72 -13.58
C GLY A 49 26.72 -7.86 -14.10
N ALA A 50 25.77 -8.16 -13.22
CA ALA A 50 24.35 -8.23 -13.56
C ALA A 50 23.76 -6.83 -13.84
N VAL A 51 24.07 -5.83 -13.00
CA VAL A 51 23.69 -4.43 -13.24
C VAL A 51 24.31 -3.88 -14.53
N ALA A 52 25.58 -4.17 -14.81
CA ALA A 52 26.21 -3.80 -16.07
C ALA A 52 25.52 -4.46 -17.27
N GLY A 53 25.19 -5.76 -17.18
CA GLY A 53 24.42 -6.47 -18.20
C GLY A 53 23.05 -5.83 -18.46
N ASN A 54 22.26 -5.55 -17.42
CA ASN A 54 20.92 -4.93 -17.55
C ASN A 54 20.98 -3.57 -18.28
N MET A 55 21.93 -2.73 -17.87
CA MET A 55 22.13 -1.39 -18.45
C MET A 55 22.63 -1.45 -19.90
N LEU A 56 23.58 -2.33 -20.21
CA LEU A 56 24.08 -2.53 -21.59
C LEU A 56 23.00 -3.16 -22.50
N GLY A 57 22.20 -4.08 -21.97
CA GLY A 57 21.08 -4.69 -22.70
C GLY A 57 19.96 -3.70 -23.03
N TRP A 58 19.70 -2.73 -22.14
CA TRP A 58 18.86 -1.58 -22.44
C TRP A 58 19.51 -0.68 -23.50
N TRP A 59 20.76 -0.26 -23.28
CA TRP A 59 21.49 0.64 -24.19
C TRP A 59 21.53 0.11 -25.63
N LYS A 60 21.91 -1.15 -25.82
CA LYS A 60 21.94 -1.83 -27.14
C LYS A 60 20.59 -1.81 -27.87
N ARG A 61 19.48 -1.80 -27.12
CA ARG A 61 18.11 -1.95 -27.64
C ARG A 61 17.48 -0.60 -27.97
N GLU A 62 17.75 0.43 -27.17
CA GLU A 62 17.25 1.80 -27.38
C GLU A 62 18.22 2.69 -28.19
N LEU A 63 19.29 2.12 -28.75
CA LEU A 63 20.27 2.81 -29.58
C LEU A 63 19.62 3.49 -30.79
N LYS A 64 19.75 4.81 -30.87
CA LYS A 64 19.24 5.64 -31.99
C LYS A 64 20.23 5.70 -33.18
N THR A 65 21.49 5.35 -32.96
CA THR A 65 22.57 5.34 -33.97
C THR A 65 23.13 3.93 -34.22
N PRO A 66 23.55 3.60 -35.45
CA PRO A 66 24.21 2.33 -35.73
C PRO A 66 25.60 2.25 -35.09
N VAL A 67 25.79 1.32 -34.16
CA VAL A 67 27.10 0.95 -33.61
C VAL A 67 27.60 -0.33 -34.30
N LEU A 68 28.88 -0.34 -34.69
CA LEU A 68 29.51 -1.53 -35.25
C LEU A 68 29.92 -2.50 -34.13
N PHE A 69 29.21 -3.62 -34.06
CA PHE A 69 29.47 -4.69 -33.10
C PHE A 69 30.34 -5.81 -33.67
N ASN A 70 31.24 -6.37 -32.86
CA ASN A 70 32.03 -7.54 -33.25
C ASN A 70 31.12 -8.79 -33.41
N PRO A 71 31.43 -9.75 -34.31
CA PRO A 71 30.51 -10.85 -34.65
C PRO A 71 30.09 -11.78 -33.50
N ASN A 72 30.83 -11.79 -32.39
CA ASN A 72 30.55 -12.61 -31.20
C ASN A 72 29.91 -11.81 -30.04
N THR A 73 29.33 -10.65 -30.32
CA THR A 73 28.75 -9.76 -29.29
C THR A 73 27.53 -10.41 -28.62
N PRO A 74 27.51 -10.55 -27.28
CA PRO A 74 26.37 -11.04 -26.52
C PRO A 74 25.07 -10.30 -26.87
N ASN A 75 23.97 -11.03 -27.06
CA ASN A 75 22.75 -10.48 -27.64
C ASN A 75 21.98 -9.58 -26.66
N ASP A 76 21.74 -10.06 -25.44
CA ASP A 76 20.92 -9.43 -24.41
C ASP A 76 21.68 -9.20 -23.08
N ASN A 77 20.99 -8.65 -22.07
CA ASN A 77 21.56 -8.40 -20.75
C ASN A 77 22.10 -9.66 -20.06
N LYS A 78 21.46 -10.81 -20.27
CA LYS A 78 21.78 -12.09 -19.63
C LYS A 78 23.02 -12.72 -20.24
N GLU A 79 23.16 -12.65 -21.56
CA GLU A 79 24.39 -13.07 -22.24
C GLU A 79 25.58 -12.17 -21.87
N ILE A 80 25.38 -10.86 -21.69
CA ILE A 80 26.41 -9.93 -21.22
C ILE A 80 26.85 -10.30 -19.79
N SER A 81 25.92 -10.45 -18.84
CA SER A 81 26.22 -10.86 -17.46
C SER A 81 26.97 -12.20 -17.40
N LYS A 82 26.55 -13.16 -18.23
CA LYS A 82 27.19 -14.48 -18.36
C LYS A 82 28.62 -14.38 -18.93
N TRP A 83 28.85 -13.50 -19.90
CA TRP A 83 30.19 -13.25 -20.44
C TRP A 83 31.09 -12.55 -19.41
N LEU A 84 30.59 -11.53 -18.70
CA LEU A 84 31.34 -10.82 -17.63
C LEU A 84 31.82 -11.80 -16.56
N ASN A 85 30.93 -12.64 -16.01
CA ASN A 85 31.31 -13.67 -15.04
C ASN A 85 32.29 -14.70 -15.61
N LYS A 86 32.14 -15.11 -16.88
CA LYS A 86 33.07 -16.05 -17.52
C LYS A 86 34.48 -15.46 -17.72
N LYS A 87 34.58 -14.18 -18.10
CA LYS A 87 35.86 -13.52 -18.39
C LYS A 87 36.54 -12.97 -17.13
N TYR A 88 35.77 -12.56 -16.12
CA TYR A 88 36.26 -11.91 -14.90
C TYR A 88 35.68 -12.50 -13.59
N PRO A 89 35.75 -13.83 -13.36
CA PRO A 89 35.12 -14.49 -12.19
C PRO A 89 35.70 -14.03 -10.83
N ASN A 90 36.90 -13.45 -10.84
CA ASN A 90 37.63 -13.03 -9.64
C ASN A 90 37.34 -11.58 -9.22
N ILE A 91 36.53 -10.82 -9.97
CA ILE A 91 36.10 -9.45 -9.59
C ILE A 91 34.76 -9.55 -8.85
N GLN A 92 34.73 -9.12 -7.59
CA GLN A 92 33.60 -9.34 -6.67
C GLN A 92 33.27 -8.09 -5.84
N GLY A 93 32.02 -8.00 -5.36
CA GLY A 93 31.45 -6.86 -4.64
C GLY A 93 30.66 -5.91 -5.54
N GLY A 94 29.77 -5.09 -4.98
CA GLY A 94 28.91 -4.17 -5.76
C GLY A 94 29.61 -2.98 -6.40
N LEU A 95 30.86 -2.70 -6.03
CA LEU A 95 31.69 -1.73 -6.73
C LEU A 95 32.00 -2.21 -8.16
N TYR A 96 32.36 -1.28 -9.05
CA TYR A 96 32.80 -1.54 -10.44
C TYR A 96 31.78 -1.85 -11.58
N PRO A 97 30.48 -1.45 -11.57
CA PRO A 97 29.64 -1.51 -12.77
C PRO A 97 30.28 -0.85 -14.01
N PHE A 98 31.03 0.24 -13.80
CA PHE A 98 31.81 0.93 -14.85
C PHE A 98 32.87 0.05 -15.54
N ARG A 99 33.40 -0.99 -14.87
CA ARG A 99 34.32 -1.94 -15.51
C ARG A 99 33.58 -2.89 -16.43
N GLY A 100 32.35 -3.27 -16.07
CA GLY A 100 31.49 -4.07 -16.95
C GLY A 100 31.15 -3.33 -18.25
N MET A 101 30.92 -2.01 -18.15
CA MET A 101 30.82 -1.12 -19.31
C MET A 101 32.12 -1.11 -20.12
N GLU A 102 33.22 -0.71 -19.50
CA GLU A 102 34.54 -0.59 -20.13
C GLU A 102 34.92 -1.84 -20.93
N TYR A 103 34.93 -3.00 -20.28
CA TYR A 103 35.27 -4.26 -20.92
C TYR A 103 34.31 -4.64 -22.06
N PHE A 104 33.03 -4.27 -21.99
CA PHE A 104 32.07 -4.57 -23.05
C PHE A 104 32.36 -3.72 -24.30
N PHE A 105 32.61 -2.43 -24.12
CA PHE A 105 32.95 -1.54 -25.24
C PHE A 105 34.29 -1.93 -25.87
N GLU A 106 35.30 -2.29 -25.06
CA GLU A 106 36.59 -2.82 -25.52
C GLU A 106 36.46 -4.12 -26.35
N ASP A 107 35.73 -5.13 -25.85
CA ASP A 107 35.62 -6.44 -26.53
C ASP A 107 34.67 -6.42 -27.74
N PHE A 108 33.62 -5.59 -27.72
CA PHE A 108 32.48 -5.75 -28.62
C PHE A 108 32.11 -4.54 -29.46
N ALA A 109 32.44 -3.32 -29.04
CA ALA A 109 32.11 -2.11 -29.78
C ALA A 109 33.34 -1.19 -29.92
N PRO A 110 34.47 -1.67 -30.47
CA PRO A 110 35.76 -0.96 -30.46
C PRO A 110 35.81 0.31 -31.31
N THR A 111 34.74 0.63 -32.05
CA THR A 111 34.57 1.92 -32.74
C THR A 111 33.94 3.00 -31.85
N VAL A 112 33.38 2.62 -30.70
CA VAL A 112 32.78 3.55 -29.73
C VAL A 112 33.89 4.20 -28.92
N LYS A 113 33.92 5.53 -28.95
CA LYS A 113 34.93 6.29 -28.20
C LYS A 113 34.58 6.28 -26.72
N LEU A 114 35.51 5.83 -25.87
CA LEU A 114 35.37 5.95 -24.41
C LEU A 114 35.98 7.24 -23.83
N TYR A 115 36.87 7.89 -24.60
CA TYR A 115 37.66 9.06 -24.20
C TYR A 115 37.80 10.04 -25.37
N GLU A 116 37.71 11.36 -25.10
CA GLU A 116 37.73 12.43 -26.11
C GLU A 116 38.95 12.35 -27.04
N THR A 117 40.13 12.04 -26.49
CA THR A 117 41.34 11.73 -27.26
C THR A 117 41.76 10.28 -27.06
N HIS A 118 42.21 9.64 -28.14
CA HIS A 118 42.24 8.18 -28.24
C HIS A 118 43.41 7.44 -27.57
N ASN A 119 44.12 8.09 -26.64
CA ASN A 119 44.94 7.42 -25.62
C ASN A 119 45.49 8.43 -24.60
N THR A 120 44.84 8.59 -23.44
CA THR A 120 45.32 7.96 -22.18
C THR A 120 44.31 8.20 -21.06
N LYS A 121 43.82 7.12 -20.46
CA LYS A 121 42.97 7.14 -19.26
C LYS A 121 43.77 7.72 -18.08
N THR A 122 43.23 8.70 -17.35
CA THR A 122 43.95 9.27 -16.20
C THR A 122 44.15 8.24 -15.09
N SER A 123 45.11 8.45 -14.20
CA SER A 123 45.33 7.56 -13.05
C SER A 123 44.11 7.49 -12.10
N TYR A 124 43.32 8.56 -12.05
CA TYR A 124 42.03 8.57 -11.37
C TYR A 124 41.04 7.66 -12.09
N GLU A 125 40.72 7.93 -13.36
CA GLU A 125 39.75 7.14 -14.14
C GLU A 125 40.14 5.66 -14.21
N ALA A 126 41.43 5.34 -14.30
CA ALA A 126 41.95 3.97 -14.28
C ALA A 126 41.48 3.17 -13.04
N GLN A 127 41.36 3.85 -11.89
CA GLN A 127 40.85 3.28 -10.65
C GLN A 127 39.32 3.47 -10.49
N ARG A 128 38.73 4.47 -11.14
CA ARG A 128 37.45 5.09 -10.74
C ARG A 128 36.34 5.15 -11.80
N GLY A 129 36.63 4.84 -13.06
CA GLY A 129 35.70 4.93 -14.21
C GLY A 129 35.84 6.26 -14.98
N PRO A 130 35.31 6.36 -16.21
CA PRO A 130 35.33 7.61 -16.99
C PRO A 130 34.54 8.71 -16.29
N THR A 131 34.96 9.96 -16.44
CA THR A 131 34.23 11.14 -15.91
C THR A 131 33.14 11.63 -16.88
N LYS A 132 32.25 12.54 -16.47
CA LYS A 132 31.18 13.08 -17.35
C LYS A 132 31.72 13.66 -18.67
N ILE A 133 32.88 14.32 -18.59
CA ILE A 133 33.59 14.93 -19.72
C ILE A 133 34.31 13.93 -20.64
N SER A 134 34.36 12.63 -20.31
CA SER A 134 35.07 11.62 -21.12
C SER A 134 34.53 11.45 -22.56
N GLY A 135 33.35 11.98 -22.86
CA GLY A 135 32.72 11.95 -24.17
C GLY A 135 32.18 10.58 -24.62
N GLY A 136 32.47 9.52 -23.87
CA GLY A 136 31.91 8.19 -24.13
C GLY A 136 30.44 8.03 -23.72
N PRO A 137 29.83 6.88 -24.07
CA PRO A 137 28.42 6.59 -23.83
C PRO A 137 28.10 6.32 -22.35
N PHE A 138 29.12 6.11 -21.51
CA PHE A 138 28.96 5.85 -20.08
C PHE A 138 29.96 6.65 -19.26
N TRP A 139 29.59 7.01 -18.03
CA TRP A 139 30.47 7.72 -17.10
C TRP A 139 30.08 7.45 -15.65
N THR A 140 31.00 7.70 -14.72
CA THR A 140 30.83 7.51 -13.28
C THR A 140 30.97 8.85 -12.54
N GLU A 141 29.93 9.21 -11.79
CA GLU A 141 29.90 10.37 -10.91
C GLU A 141 30.02 9.93 -9.44
N ARG A 142 30.63 10.77 -8.59
CA ARG A 142 30.83 10.49 -7.15
C ARG A 142 30.63 11.70 -6.29
N TYR A 143 30.08 11.44 -5.11
CA TYR A 143 29.58 12.47 -4.21
C TYR A 143 29.92 12.22 -2.74
N ASP A 144 30.54 11.07 -2.42
CA ASP A 144 30.77 10.56 -1.07
C ASP A 144 29.54 10.80 -0.15
N SER A 145 28.37 10.39 -0.67
CA SER A 145 27.02 10.49 -0.08
C SER A 145 26.38 11.90 0.01
N ASN A 146 26.89 12.94 -0.66
CA ASN A 146 26.23 14.26 -0.69
C ASN A 146 24.94 14.28 -1.54
N ALA A 147 23.76 14.46 -0.91
CA ALA A 147 22.45 14.48 -1.60
C ALA A 147 22.28 15.59 -2.61
N ALA A 148 22.78 16.79 -2.30
CA ALA A 148 22.53 17.96 -3.14
C ALA A 148 23.13 17.72 -4.53
N LEU A 149 24.26 17.00 -4.58
CA LEU A 149 24.93 16.61 -5.81
C LEU A 149 24.35 15.32 -6.40
N VAL A 150 24.06 14.28 -5.59
CA VAL A 150 23.39 13.04 -6.04
C VAL A 150 22.02 13.31 -6.67
N THR A 151 21.19 14.11 -6.00
CA THR A 151 19.83 14.47 -6.44
C THR A 151 19.90 15.34 -7.68
N LYS A 152 20.76 16.37 -7.69
CA LYS A 152 20.98 17.21 -8.87
C LYS A 152 21.38 16.35 -10.07
N SER A 153 22.38 15.48 -9.91
CA SER A 153 22.83 14.53 -10.94
C SER A 153 21.69 13.65 -11.46
N LEU A 154 20.95 12.99 -10.57
CA LEU A 154 19.86 12.11 -10.97
C LEU A 154 18.75 12.88 -11.69
N VAL A 155 18.34 14.04 -11.19
CA VAL A 155 17.29 14.87 -11.81
C VAL A 155 17.76 15.44 -13.16
N GLU A 156 18.97 15.98 -13.26
CA GLU A 156 19.52 16.51 -14.53
C GLU A 156 19.64 15.41 -15.59
N ASN A 157 20.20 14.25 -15.23
CA ASN A 157 20.46 13.18 -16.19
C ASN A 157 19.15 12.46 -16.58
N PHE A 158 18.24 12.12 -15.65
CA PHE A 158 16.98 11.43 -15.99
C PHE A 158 15.97 12.34 -16.72
N LYS A 159 15.98 13.67 -16.51
CA LYS A 159 15.14 14.60 -17.31
C LYS A 159 15.44 14.56 -18.82
N THR A 160 16.57 13.99 -19.26
CA THR A 160 16.85 13.75 -20.68
C THR A 160 16.05 12.61 -21.30
N GLY A 161 15.56 11.66 -20.49
CA GLY A 161 15.00 10.38 -20.95
C GLY A 161 16.01 9.46 -21.68
N ASN A 162 17.29 9.85 -21.77
CA ASN A 162 18.32 9.16 -22.55
C ASN A 162 19.29 8.32 -21.69
N VAL A 163 19.04 8.14 -20.38
CA VAL A 163 19.95 7.41 -19.48
C VAL A 163 19.27 6.30 -18.67
N VAL A 164 20.08 5.31 -18.25
CA VAL A 164 19.84 4.48 -17.05
C VAL A 164 21.07 4.54 -16.14
N ALA A 165 20.92 4.21 -14.86
CA ALA A 165 21.97 4.37 -13.86
C ALA A 165 22.20 3.12 -12.98
N ALA A 166 23.46 2.83 -12.66
CA ALA A 166 23.84 1.95 -11.54
C ALA A 166 23.99 2.78 -10.27
N LEU A 167 23.06 2.64 -9.34
CA LEU A 167 23.21 3.18 -7.98
C LEU A 167 24.10 2.23 -7.19
N THR A 168 25.27 2.69 -6.77
CA THR A 168 26.30 1.83 -6.17
C THR A 168 26.61 2.27 -4.75
N SER A 169 26.36 1.39 -3.78
CA SER A 169 26.77 1.55 -2.38
C SER A 169 28.17 0.97 -2.16
N TRP A 170 28.62 0.89 -0.90
CA TRP A 170 29.91 0.29 -0.54
C TRP A 170 30.01 -1.21 -0.82
N THR A 171 28.89 -1.93 -0.80
CA THR A 171 28.84 -3.40 -0.85
C THR A 171 28.00 -3.94 -2.01
N HIS A 172 27.03 -3.16 -2.49
CA HIS A 172 26.00 -3.60 -3.43
C HIS A 172 25.74 -2.57 -4.54
N THR A 173 25.04 -2.98 -5.60
CA THR A 173 24.68 -2.11 -6.73
C THR A 173 23.36 -2.55 -7.36
N VAL A 174 22.52 -1.58 -7.73
CA VAL A 174 21.19 -1.80 -8.33
C VAL A 174 20.99 -0.92 -9.56
N THR A 175 20.19 -1.36 -10.53
CA THR A 175 19.86 -0.55 -11.71
C THR A 175 18.67 0.35 -11.42
N LEU A 176 18.78 1.64 -11.69
CA LEU A 176 17.70 2.63 -11.63
C LEU A 176 17.19 2.96 -13.04
N TRP A 177 15.88 2.96 -13.18
CA TRP A 177 15.16 3.07 -14.47
C TRP A 177 14.30 4.32 -14.61
N GLY A 178 13.99 4.98 -13.50
CA GLY A 178 13.24 6.22 -13.48
C GLY A 178 13.12 6.80 -12.07
N ILE A 179 12.72 8.07 -11.98
CA ILE A 179 12.56 8.83 -10.73
C ILE A 179 11.25 9.63 -10.73
N GLU A 180 10.62 9.73 -9.56
CA GLU A 180 9.48 10.60 -9.28
C GLU A 180 10.00 11.82 -8.49
N VAL A 181 9.73 13.04 -8.95
CA VAL A 181 10.34 14.27 -8.41
C VAL A 181 9.26 15.25 -7.95
N ASP A 182 9.41 15.76 -6.73
CA ASP A 182 8.58 16.84 -6.20
C ASP A 182 9.08 18.19 -6.75
N GLU A 183 8.32 18.80 -7.67
CA GLU A 183 8.72 20.05 -8.32
C GLU A 183 8.93 21.24 -7.36
N LYS A 184 8.27 21.23 -6.19
CA LYS A 184 8.34 22.33 -5.23
C LYS A 184 9.62 22.33 -4.41
N THR A 185 10.24 21.16 -4.26
CA THR A 185 11.45 20.96 -3.45
C THR A 185 12.67 20.52 -4.28
N GLY A 186 12.46 20.10 -5.53
CA GLY A 186 13.50 19.52 -6.39
C GLY A 186 13.98 18.13 -5.94
N LYS A 187 13.28 17.50 -4.99
CA LYS A 187 13.68 16.24 -4.35
C LYS A 187 13.06 15.04 -5.03
N ILE A 188 13.81 13.94 -5.10
CA ILE A 188 13.34 12.66 -5.60
C ILE A 188 12.44 12.03 -4.53
N LYS A 189 11.13 12.03 -4.77
CA LYS A 189 10.16 11.31 -3.95
C LYS A 189 10.39 9.81 -4.02
N LYS A 190 10.69 9.28 -5.21
CA LYS A 190 10.90 7.84 -5.41
C LYS A 190 11.89 7.53 -6.53
N GLY A 191 12.60 6.41 -6.39
CA GLY A 191 13.30 5.73 -7.47
C GLY A 191 12.58 4.44 -7.88
N TYR A 192 12.70 4.08 -9.15
CA TYR A 192 12.21 2.81 -9.70
C TYR A 192 13.41 1.94 -10.08
N ILE A 193 13.80 1.02 -9.17
CA ILE A 193 15.02 0.22 -9.29
C ILE A 193 14.72 -1.25 -9.63
N SER A 194 15.73 -1.98 -10.11
CA SER A 194 15.76 -3.44 -10.13
C SER A 194 17.08 -3.95 -9.53
N ASP A 195 16.99 -4.93 -8.64
CA ASP A 195 18.15 -5.65 -8.14
C ASP A 195 18.36 -6.98 -8.90
N SER A 196 19.57 -7.51 -8.78
CA SER A 196 20.01 -8.82 -9.27
C SER A 196 19.84 -9.93 -8.21
N VAL A 197 19.07 -9.65 -7.16
CA VAL A 197 18.79 -10.51 -5.98
C VAL A 197 17.30 -10.85 -5.93
N ALA A 198 16.98 -12.10 -5.59
CA ALA A 198 15.62 -12.62 -5.56
C ALA A 198 14.75 -12.03 -4.42
N ASP A 199 13.46 -11.86 -4.72
CA ASP A 199 12.42 -11.72 -3.70
C ASP A 199 12.03 -13.08 -3.06
N GLN A 200 11.11 -13.06 -2.09
CA GLN A 200 10.72 -14.26 -1.32
C GLN A 200 10.04 -15.35 -2.17
N ALA A 201 9.55 -15.02 -3.37
CA ALA A 201 9.00 -15.97 -4.33
C ALA A 201 10.04 -16.46 -5.35
N GLY A 202 11.32 -16.08 -5.20
CA GLY A 202 12.41 -16.44 -6.10
C GLY A 202 12.49 -15.57 -7.36
N ASN A 203 11.81 -14.43 -7.42
CA ASN A 203 11.68 -13.60 -8.63
C ASN A 203 12.52 -12.33 -8.57
N LEU A 204 12.91 -11.83 -9.74
CA LEU A 204 13.43 -10.47 -9.90
C LEU A 204 12.29 -9.55 -10.32
N LYS A 205 12.25 -8.34 -9.75
CA LYS A 205 11.19 -7.35 -10.04
C LYS A 205 11.72 -5.93 -9.94
N MET A 206 11.03 -5.01 -10.60
CA MET A 206 11.14 -3.59 -10.30
C MET A 206 10.58 -3.32 -8.90
N VAL A 207 11.29 -2.50 -8.12
CA VAL A 207 10.94 -2.07 -6.77
C VAL A 207 10.86 -0.54 -6.77
N GLU A 208 9.76 -0.03 -6.20
CA GLU A 208 9.58 1.39 -5.91
C GLU A 208 10.22 1.68 -4.56
N VAL A 209 11.24 2.55 -4.53
CA VAL A 209 11.98 2.93 -3.33
C VAL A 209 11.76 4.41 -3.01
N THR A 210 11.30 4.71 -1.80
CA THR A 210 11.01 6.09 -1.36
C THR A 210 12.29 6.82 -0.98
N GLY A 211 12.44 8.04 -1.48
CA GLY A 211 13.54 8.95 -1.14
C GLY A 211 13.43 9.49 0.27
N ASP A 212 14.51 9.35 1.02
CA ASP A 212 14.71 9.93 2.35
C ASP A 212 15.87 10.95 2.29
N TYR A 213 15.72 12.07 3.00
CA TYR A 213 16.59 13.24 2.90
C TYR A 213 17.00 13.70 4.31
N VAL A 214 18.23 13.37 4.70
CA VAL A 214 18.69 13.50 6.10
C VAL A 214 19.98 14.31 6.16
N LEU A 215 20.06 15.32 7.04
CA LEU A 215 21.27 16.16 7.17
C LEU A 215 22.46 15.40 7.78
N ASP A 216 23.65 15.54 7.17
CA ASP A 216 24.92 15.01 7.65
C ASP A 216 25.53 15.87 8.76
N ASN A 217 26.64 15.39 9.34
CA ASN A 217 27.40 16.08 10.40
C ASN A 217 28.07 17.41 9.94
N LYS A 218 27.90 17.83 8.68
CA LYS A 218 28.42 19.05 8.07
C LYS A 218 27.30 19.97 7.54
N GLY A 219 26.03 19.58 7.65
CA GLY A 219 24.87 20.32 7.15
C GLY A 219 24.48 20.08 5.68
N ASN A 220 25.08 19.09 5.00
CA ASN A 220 24.61 18.63 3.69
C ASN A 220 23.45 17.66 3.87
N GLU A 221 22.44 17.67 3.00
CA GLU A 221 21.50 16.54 2.95
C GLU A 221 22.22 15.27 2.43
N ILE A 222 21.74 14.09 2.82
CA ILE A 222 22.08 12.76 2.29
C ILE A 222 20.80 12.14 1.69
N PHE A 223 20.86 11.71 0.42
CA PHE A 223 19.75 11.06 -0.26
C PHE A 223 19.91 9.56 -0.09
N ARG A 224 18.89 8.96 0.52
CA ARG A 224 18.84 7.57 0.95
C ARG A 224 17.55 6.95 0.49
N PHE A 225 17.51 5.62 0.49
CA PHE A 225 16.28 4.87 0.56
C PHE A 225 16.52 3.61 1.39
N LEU A 226 15.48 3.10 2.04
CA LEU A 226 15.56 1.79 2.69
C LEU A 226 15.39 0.71 1.62
N TYR A 227 16.27 -0.30 1.64
CA TYR A 227 16.20 -1.40 0.68
C TYR A 227 16.44 -2.76 1.34
N SER A 228 15.52 -3.69 1.11
CA SER A 228 15.54 -5.04 1.68
C SER A 228 15.95 -6.05 0.61
N TYR A 229 17.08 -6.72 0.80
CA TYR A 229 17.61 -7.75 -0.12
C TYR A 229 17.88 -9.07 0.59
N TYR A 230 17.82 -10.18 -0.16
CA TYR A 230 18.07 -11.52 0.36
C TYR A 230 19.56 -11.83 0.45
N VAL A 231 19.98 -12.43 1.56
CA VAL A 231 21.35 -12.91 1.79
C VAL A 231 21.36 -14.45 1.90
N PRO A 232 21.73 -15.17 0.82
CA PRO A 232 21.63 -16.63 0.77
C PRO A 232 22.35 -17.35 1.90
N ASN A 233 23.58 -16.93 2.23
CA ASN A 233 24.42 -17.56 3.25
C ASN A 233 23.92 -17.40 4.69
N GLY A 234 22.83 -16.65 4.91
CA GLY A 234 22.15 -16.56 6.21
C GLY A 234 20.65 -16.85 6.15
N ASN A 235 20.13 -17.26 4.97
CA ASN A 235 18.70 -17.43 4.67
C ASN A 235 17.80 -16.31 5.25
N LYS A 236 18.25 -15.05 5.14
CA LYS A 236 17.60 -13.89 5.76
C LYS A 236 17.51 -12.73 4.79
N TYR A 237 16.54 -11.85 5.03
CA TYR A 237 16.53 -10.52 4.44
C TYR A 237 17.37 -9.57 5.29
N VAL A 238 18.03 -8.63 4.63
CA VAL A 238 18.72 -7.51 5.26
C VAL A 238 18.11 -6.24 4.70
N THR A 239 17.44 -5.48 5.56
CA THR A 239 17.02 -4.10 5.24
C THR A 239 18.16 -3.17 5.63
N ASP A 240 18.75 -2.50 4.65
CA ASP A 240 19.84 -1.55 4.88
C ASP A 240 19.48 -0.15 4.35
N VAL A 241 20.21 0.83 4.84
CA VAL A 241 20.14 2.22 4.38
C VAL A 241 21.03 2.33 3.14
N TYR A 242 20.40 2.55 1.98
CA TYR A 242 21.12 2.57 0.70
C TYR A 242 21.85 3.91 0.49
N ASP A 243 22.98 4.07 1.19
CA ASP A 243 23.92 5.18 1.00
C ASP A 243 24.56 5.08 -0.41
N ILE A 244 24.18 6.00 -1.32
CA ILE A 244 24.71 6.03 -2.70
C ILE A 244 26.13 6.62 -2.71
N TYR A 245 27.13 5.75 -2.80
CA TYR A 245 28.54 6.13 -2.87
C TYR A 245 28.95 6.64 -4.26
N SER A 246 28.42 6.01 -5.32
CA SER A 246 28.69 6.41 -6.71
C SER A 246 27.54 6.06 -7.64
N ILE A 247 27.43 6.81 -8.74
CA ILE A 247 26.45 6.59 -9.79
C ILE A 247 27.21 6.33 -11.09
N THR A 248 26.91 5.26 -11.81
CA THR A 248 27.41 5.09 -13.20
C THR A 248 26.24 5.18 -14.15
N TYR A 249 26.27 6.10 -15.11
CA TYR A 249 25.26 6.23 -16.15
C TYR A 249 25.72 5.55 -17.43
N VAL A 250 24.77 5.03 -18.22
CA VAL A 250 24.96 4.79 -19.67
C VAL A 250 23.86 5.53 -20.43
N SER A 251 24.21 6.12 -21.56
CA SER A 251 23.36 7.02 -22.35
C SER A 251 23.19 6.58 -23.80
N ILE A 252 21.99 6.79 -24.34
CA ILE A 252 21.67 6.67 -25.76
C ILE A 252 21.79 8.00 -26.54
N ASP A 253 22.42 9.03 -25.96
CA ASP A 253 22.73 10.29 -26.64
C ASP A 253 23.57 10.04 -27.90
N GLU A 254 23.08 10.46 -29.06
CA GLU A 254 23.70 10.21 -30.36
C GLU A 254 25.19 10.62 -30.40
N THR A 255 25.51 11.82 -29.90
CA THR A 255 26.87 12.39 -29.92
C THR A 255 27.87 11.60 -29.07
N ARG A 256 27.44 11.00 -27.96
CA ARG A 256 28.29 10.12 -27.13
C ARG A 256 28.52 8.77 -27.80
N ASN A 257 27.49 8.24 -28.46
CA ASN A 257 27.51 6.92 -29.08
C ASN A 257 28.25 6.87 -30.42
N ASN A 258 28.19 7.94 -31.21
CA ASN A 258 28.95 8.08 -32.45
C ASN A 258 30.37 8.68 -32.23
N GLY A 259 30.71 9.08 -31.00
CA GLY A 259 32.00 9.66 -30.66
C GLY A 259 32.26 11.06 -31.23
N THR A 260 31.22 11.86 -31.47
CA THR A 260 31.33 13.29 -31.84
C THR A 260 31.04 14.23 -30.68
N TYR A 261 30.75 13.72 -29.47
CA TYR A 261 30.64 14.52 -28.26
C TYR A 261 31.93 15.30 -28.02
N LYS A 262 31.77 16.54 -27.55
CA LYS A 262 32.81 17.39 -27.01
C LYS A 262 32.21 18.10 -25.81
N ASP A 263 32.93 18.15 -24.70
CA ASP A 263 32.56 19.12 -23.66
C ASP A 263 32.84 20.55 -24.17
N THR A 264 31.86 21.43 -24.05
CA THR A 264 31.98 22.87 -24.37
C THR A 264 31.72 23.75 -23.15
N THR A 265 31.68 23.16 -21.95
CA THR A 265 31.42 23.86 -20.70
C THR A 265 32.72 24.25 -19.99
N ASN A 266 32.72 25.39 -19.31
CA ASN A 266 33.88 25.83 -18.53
C ASN A 266 33.93 25.15 -17.15
N ARG A 267 34.01 23.81 -17.15
CA ARG A 267 34.72 22.97 -16.16
C ARG A 267 34.30 23.05 -14.68
N GLU A 268 33.16 23.65 -14.38
CA GLU A 268 32.49 23.54 -13.07
C GLU A 268 31.95 22.12 -12.81
N ASP A 269 31.54 21.40 -13.86
CA ASP A 269 30.85 20.11 -13.77
C ASP A 269 31.78 18.93 -13.45
N CYS A 270 33.08 18.99 -13.80
CA CYS A 270 34.03 17.92 -13.46
C CYS A 270 34.14 17.72 -11.93
N LYS A 271 33.83 18.76 -11.13
CA LYS A 271 33.68 18.67 -9.66
C LYS A 271 32.58 17.68 -9.24
N LEU A 272 31.57 17.44 -10.08
CA LEU A 272 30.50 16.46 -9.87
C LEU A 272 30.91 15.03 -10.25
N SER A 273 32.04 14.85 -10.95
CA SER A 273 32.62 13.53 -11.26
C SER A 273 33.71 13.11 -10.26
N LEU A 274 34.13 14.00 -9.36
CA LEU A 274 35.24 13.82 -8.44
C LEU A 274 34.77 13.70 -6.99
N ALA A 275 35.53 12.97 -6.18
CA ALA A 275 35.28 12.86 -4.74
C ALA A 275 35.52 14.21 -4.03
N PRO A 276 34.68 14.63 -3.07
CA PRO A 276 34.87 15.87 -2.31
C PRO A 276 36.28 16.01 -1.71
N GLY A 277 37.01 17.05 -2.14
CA GLY A 277 38.40 17.31 -1.73
C GLY A 277 39.47 16.81 -2.70
N ALA A 278 39.10 16.15 -3.80
CA ALA A 278 40.01 15.93 -4.92
C ALA A 278 40.25 17.25 -5.70
N ASP A 279 41.50 17.49 -6.09
CA ASP A 279 41.89 18.65 -6.89
C ASP A 279 41.33 18.56 -8.33
N ALA A 280 40.82 19.66 -8.86
CA ALA A 280 40.29 19.73 -10.22
C ALA A 280 41.38 19.64 -11.30
N SER A 281 42.66 19.75 -10.92
CA SER A 281 43.82 19.54 -11.81
C SER A 281 43.82 18.16 -12.51
N TYR A 282 43.22 17.12 -11.91
CA TYR A 282 43.14 15.78 -12.53
C TYR A 282 42.31 15.73 -13.81
N CYS A 283 41.36 16.66 -14.01
CA CYS A 283 40.63 16.79 -15.26
C CYS A 283 41.44 17.53 -16.34
N GLY A 284 42.67 18.00 -16.04
CA GLY A 284 43.49 18.82 -16.93
C GLY A 284 42.94 20.23 -17.13
N ILE A 285 43.05 21.10 -16.12
CA ILE A 285 42.77 22.53 -16.28
C ILE A 285 44.07 23.26 -16.58
N SER A 286 44.17 23.90 -17.75
CA SER A 286 45.23 24.87 -18.05
C SER A 286 44.86 26.23 -17.45
N ASN A 287 45.37 26.53 -16.25
CA ASN A 287 45.13 27.82 -15.60
C ASN A 287 45.86 28.98 -16.31
N SER A 288 45.20 29.61 -17.27
CA SER A 288 45.63 30.87 -17.89
C SER A 288 44.55 31.96 -17.72
N THR A 289 44.29 32.34 -16.47
CA THR A 289 43.28 33.34 -16.13
C THR A 289 43.81 34.76 -16.37
N THR A 290 43.48 35.37 -17.51
CA THR A 290 43.73 36.81 -17.74
C THR A 290 42.71 37.64 -16.97
N THR A 291 43.09 38.14 -15.79
CA THR A 291 42.20 38.96 -14.94
C THR A 291 41.92 40.31 -15.59
N THR A 292 40.65 40.60 -15.88
CA THR A 292 40.19 41.93 -16.29
C THR A 292 39.09 42.40 -15.34
N THR A 293 39.48 43.02 -14.23
CA THR A 293 38.54 43.54 -13.22
C THR A 293 38.06 44.93 -13.63
N ALA A 294 36.75 45.09 -13.80
CA ALA A 294 36.13 46.42 -13.88
C ALA A 294 35.97 47.04 -12.48
N THR A 295 36.21 48.35 -12.38
CA THR A 295 36.35 49.05 -11.09
C THR A 295 35.01 49.40 -10.44
N GLU A 296 34.85 49.11 -9.15
CA GLU A 296 34.06 49.97 -8.26
C GLU A 296 34.95 50.60 -7.19
N ASN A 297 34.71 51.88 -6.91
CA ASN A 297 35.54 52.68 -6.03
C ASN A 297 35.08 52.56 -4.57
N ASN A 298 36.02 52.35 -3.65
CA ASN A 298 35.89 52.93 -2.32
C ASN A 298 37.27 53.34 -1.78
N SER A 299 37.37 54.50 -1.14
CA SER A 299 38.66 55.12 -0.83
C SER A 299 39.07 54.94 0.63
N SER A 300 40.27 54.40 0.85
CA SER A 300 41.05 54.62 2.06
C SER A 300 42.53 54.78 1.67
N THR A 301 43.28 55.57 2.46
CA THR A 301 44.55 56.16 2.04
C THR A 301 45.75 55.61 2.81
N ASN A 302 46.87 55.50 2.09
CA ASN A 302 48.25 55.32 2.59
C ASN A 302 48.55 53.94 3.23
N THR A 303 49.80 53.44 3.24
CA THR A 303 51.09 54.07 2.90
C THR A 303 51.99 53.10 2.12
N GLU A 304 53.02 53.66 1.48
CA GLU A 304 54.08 52.98 0.71
C GLU A 304 54.85 51.91 1.50
N THR A 305 55.39 50.91 0.80
CA THR A 305 56.83 50.60 0.88
C THR A 305 57.32 50.01 -0.45
N VAL A 306 58.59 50.23 -0.80
CA VAL A 306 59.15 49.98 -2.14
C VAL A 306 60.26 48.92 -2.13
N ALA A 307 60.20 48.00 -3.09
CA ALA A 307 61.33 47.34 -3.76
C ALA A 307 60.81 46.83 -5.12
N GLU A 308 61.25 47.30 -6.30
CA GLU A 308 62.59 47.22 -6.91
C GLU A 308 63.04 45.80 -7.31
N ASN A 309 63.53 45.54 -8.54
CA ASN A 309 63.46 46.31 -9.80
C ASN A 309 63.92 45.40 -11.00
N THR A 310 63.71 45.87 -12.25
CA THR A 310 64.38 45.46 -13.54
C THR A 310 64.31 43.98 -14.00
N ASN A 311 64.54 43.54 -15.26
CA ASN A 311 64.54 44.02 -16.67
C ASN A 311 64.57 42.73 -17.56
N GLU A 312 64.37 42.62 -18.89
CA GLU A 312 63.99 43.40 -20.10
C GLU A 312 63.44 42.35 -21.12
N ALA A 313 62.46 42.55 -22.03
CA ALA A 313 62.24 43.50 -23.15
C ALA A 313 62.80 43.04 -24.54
N SER A 314 62.12 43.48 -25.63
CA SER A 314 62.38 43.21 -27.08
C SER A 314 61.91 41.84 -27.62
N THR A 315 61.36 41.66 -28.84
CA THR A 315 60.94 42.53 -30.00
C THR A 315 59.91 41.72 -30.85
N VAL A 316 58.73 42.18 -31.29
CA VAL A 316 58.32 43.22 -32.29
C VAL A 316 58.17 42.72 -33.75
N THR A 317 56.90 42.48 -34.15
CA THR A 317 56.20 42.66 -35.47
C THR A 317 56.76 42.05 -36.80
N THR A 318 56.07 42.00 -37.96
CA THR A 318 54.78 42.56 -38.46
C THR A 318 54.18 41.75 -39.65
N GLU A 319 52.83 41.64 -39.73
CA GLU A 319 51.87 41.82 -40.89
C GLU A 319 52.16 41.36 -42.37
N PRO A 320 51.18 41.39 -43.35
CA PRO A 320 49.90 42.14 -43.42
C PRO A 320 48.61 41.39 -43.88
N ALA A 321 47.49 42.15 -43.98
CA ALA A 321 46.14 41.77 -44.46
C ALA A 321 45.90 42.09 -45.98
N PRO A 322 44.67 42.16 -46.58
CA PRO A 322 43.51 43.02 -46.19
C PRO A 322 42.05 42.46 -46.38
N GLU A 323 41.08 43.11 -45.70
CA GLU A 323 39.76 43.73 -46.12
C GLU A 323 38.80 43.03 -47.17
N GLU A 324 37.49 43.33 -47.34
CA GLU A 324 36.57 44.46 -47.00
C GLU A 324 35.10 44.03 -46.67
N THR A 325 34.40 44.82 -45.82
CA THR A 325 32.98 45.34 -45.80
C THR A 325 31.73 44.52 -46.28
N ASP A 326 30.44 44.90 -46.07
CA ASP A 326 29.80 46.16 -45.60
C ASP A 326 28.34 46.03 -45.01
N VAL A 327 27.85 47.09 -44.31
CA VAL A 327 26.48 47.53 -43.84
C VAL A 327 25.47 46.46 -43.28
N ASP A 328 24.90 46.48 -42.05
CA ASP A 328 24.11 47.45 -41.21
C ASP A 328 22.64 47.68 -41.70
N ALA A 329 21.57 47.99 -40.91
CA ALA A 329 21.42 48.27 -39.47
C ALA A 329 19.97 48.05 -38.91
N GLN A 330 19.85 48.05 -37.57
CA GLN A 330 18.74 48.58 -36.71
C GLN A 330 17.31 47.94 -36.53
N SER A 331 17.06 47.57 -35.25
CA SER A 331 15.98 48.03 -34.33
C SER A 331 14.50 47.53 -34.36
N SER A 332 14.18 46.70 -33.36
CA SER A 332 13.18 46.90 -32.27
C SER A 332 11.63 46.90 -32.48
N ASN A 333 10.98 46.11 -31.60
CA ASN A 333 9.80 46.43 -30.75
C ASN A 333 8.33 46.28 -31.24
N THR A 334 7.72 45.18 -30.74
CA THR A 334 6.48 45.08 -29.90
C THR A 334 5.04 45.40 -30.41
N GLU A 335 4.08 44.67 -29.82
CA GLU A 335 2.63 44.96 -29.63
C GLU A 335 1.70 44.91 -30.89
N THR A 336 0.71 44.00 -30.99
CA THR A 336 -0.69 43.98 -30.43
C THR A 336 -1.59 45.11 -30.97
N SER A 337 -2.92 44.99 -31.16
CA SER A 337 -3.92 43.92 -30.90
C SER A 337 -5.15 44.09 -31.83
N GLU A 338 -6.11 43.15 -31.81
CA GLU A 338 -7.57 43.37 -32.09
C GLU A 338 -8.02 43.89 -33.49
N THR A 339 -9.30 43.88 -33.91
CA THR A 339 -10.58 43.33 -33.39
C THR A 339 -11.51 42.83 -34.52
N GLU A 340 -12.54 42.06 -34.14
CA GLU A 340 -13.88 41.73 -34.74
C GLU A 340 -14.34 42.39 -36.07
N THR A 341 -15.13 41.74 -36.96
CA THR A 341 -16.63 41.64 -36.83
C THR A 341 -17.37 40.86 -37.97
N VAL A 342 -18.39 40.05 -37.59
CA VAL A 342 -19.78 39.95 -38.14
C VAL A 342 -20.17 39.42 -39.58
N SER A 343 -21.23 38.59 -39.60
CA SER A 343 -22.29 38.33 -40.64
C SER A 343 -22.28 37.18 -41.71
N GLU A 344 -23.43 36.45 -41.72
CA GLU A 344 -24.32 35.99 -42.83
C GLU A 344 -23.76 35.27 -44.10
N VAL A 345 -23.96 33.97 -44.39
CA VAL A 345 -25.21 33.23 -44.80
C VAL A 345 -25.90 33.76 -46.09
N PRO A 346 -26.29 32.95 -47.12
CA PRO A 346 -25.83 31.67 -47.73
C PRO A 346 -25.69 31.84 -49.29
N PRO A 347 -26.25 31.05 -50.26
CA PRO A 347 -26.44 29.58 -50.46
C PRO A 347 -25.94 29.05 -51.84
N THR A 348 -26.06 27.73 -52.11
CA THR A 348 -26.61 27.19 -53.41
C THR A 348 -26.97 25.69 -53.32
N GLU A 349 -27.84 25.23 -54.21
CA GLU A 349 -28.37 23.85 -54.36
C GLU A 349 -27.63 23.11 -55.52
N GLU A 350 -27.95 21.91 -56.05
CA GLU A 350 -29.20 21.13 -56.12
C GLU A 350 -28.96 19.65 -56.59
N ALA A 351 -30.00 18.79 -56.44
CA ALA A 351 -30.31 17.57 -57.22
C ALA A 351 -29.47 16.25 -57.09
N VAL A 352 -29.96 15.03 -57.44
CA VAL A 352 -31.18 14.26 -57.07
C VAL A 352 -31.20 12.86 -57.77
N ALA A 353 -31.87 11.85 -57.17
CA ALA A 353 -32.31 10.56 -57.77
C ALA A 353 -31.21 9.49 -58.13
N GLU A 354 -31.46 8.16 -58.22
CA GLU A 354 -32.62 7.29 -57.87
C GLU A 354 -32.24 5.78 -57.76
N ASN A 355 -33.05 4.98 -57.04
CA ASN A 355 -33.20 3.49 -57.09
C ASN A 355 -31.96 2.62 -56.73
N ASN A 356 -32.04 1.31 -56.43
CA ASN A 356 -33.12 0.30 -56.53
C ASN A 356 -33.00 -0.81 -55.44
N GLU A 357 -33.95 -1.77 -55.38
CA GLU A 357 -33.98 -2.89 -54.40
C GLU A 357 -33.29 -4.20 -54.85
N GLN A 358 -33.16 -5.14 -53.88
CA GLN A 358 -33.22 -6.63 -53.95
C GLN A 358 -31.96 -7.50 -53.71
N ILE A 359 -31.93 -8.08 -52.49
CA ILE A 359 -31.97 -9.52 -52.17
C ILE A 359 -31.46 -10.54 -53.23
N ALA A 360 -30.43 -11.32 -52.90
CA ALA A 360 -30.32 -12.77 -53.19
C ALA A 360 -29.16 -13.47 -52.45
N THR A 361 -29.24 -14.79 -52.28
CA THR A 361 -28.30 -15.65 -51.52
C THR A 361 -27.44 -16.59 -52.39
N SER A 362 -26.15 -16.74 -52.07
CA SER A 362 -25.32 -17.99 -52.16
C SER A 362 -23.92 -17.68 -51.61
N ASN A 363 -23.19 -18.52 -50.85
CA ASN A 363 -22.92 -19.98 -50.84
C ASN A 363 -21.92 -20.48 -51.90
N THR A 364 -21.24 -21.60 -51.56
CA THR A 364 -20.23 -22.39 -52.31
C THR A 364 -18.81 -21.80 -52.36
N GLU A 365 -17.70 -22.56 -52.36
CA GLU A 365 -17.41 -23.99 -52.01
C GLU A 365 -15.89 -24.05 -51.66
N THR A 366 -15.29 -24.86 -50.77
CA THR A 366 -15.40 -26.27 -50.31
C THR A 366 -14.34 -27.18 -50.93
N THR A 367 -13.47 -27.77 -50.08
CA THR A 367 -12.88 -29.14 -50.16
C THR A 367 -12.04 -29.34 -48.89
N VAL A 368 -12.20 -30.30 -47.96
CA VAL A 368 -12.85 -31.65 -47.89
C VAL A 368 -11.99 -32.82 -48.35
N SER A 369 -11.47 -33.57 -47.37
CA SER A 369 -11.32 -35.05 -47.25
C SER A 369 -10.55 -35.30 -45.93
N GLU A 370 -11.07 -35.99 -44.89
CA GLU A 370 -11.27 -37.45 -44.76
C GLU A 370 -9.94 -38.20 -44.52
N GLU A 371 -9.83 -39.27 -43.70
CA GLU A 371 -10.86 -40.10 -43.05
C GLU A 371 -10.29 -40.87 -41.83
N ASN A 372 -11.02 -40.95 -40.69
CA ASN A 372 -11.49 -42.23 -40.11
C ASN A 372 -12.28 -42.08 -38.80
N SER A 373 -13.01 -43.14 -38.43
CA SER A 373 -13.86 -43.22 -37.23
C SER A 373 -13.84 -44.63 -36.60
N SER A 374 -14.70 -44.89 -35.61
CA SER A 374 -14.93 -46.19 -34.93
C SER A 374 -13.79 -46.66 -33.97
N GLU A 375 -14.03 -47.48 -32.92
CA GLU A 375 -15.23 -47.65 -32.10
C GLU A 375 -14.89 -48.21 -30.69
N ILE A 376 -15.94 -48.40 -29.88
CA ILE A 376 -16.01 -48.94 -28.51
C ILE A 376 -15.17 -50.22 -28.27
N THR A 377 -14.44 -50.30 -27.15
CA THR A 377 -14.36 -51.49 -26.29
C THR A 377 -13.86 -51.18 -24.87
N SER A 378 -13.93 -52.14 -23.95
CA SER A 378 -13.87 -51.96 -22.49
C SER A 378 -12.91 -52.95 -21.78
N THR A 379 -12.92 -52.91 -20.43
CA THR A 379 -12.33 -53.84 -19.42
C THR A 379 -10.88 -53.62 -18.95
N ASP A 380 -10.79 -53.31 -17.65
CA ASP A 380 -9.95 -53.87 -16.57
C ASP A 380 -8.40 -53.93 -16.73
N SER A 381 -7.59 -53.71 -15.67
CA SER A 381 -7.82 -54.11 -14.27
C SER A 381 -6.97 -53.35 -13.22
N SER A 382 -7.49 -53.30 -11.98
CA SER A 382 -6.86 -53.31 -10.62
C SER A 382 -5.33 -53.09 -10.43
N ALA A 383 -4.81 -52.60 -9.29
CA ALA A 383 -5.28 -52.47 -7.89
C ALA A 383 -4.34 -51.49 -7.13
N SER A 384 -4.47 -51.15 -5.83
CA SER A 384 -5.56 -51.17 -4.84
C SER A 384 -5.15 -50.27 -3.65
N ASN A 385 -6.12 -49.74 -2.90
CA ASN A 385 -6.23 -49.82 -1.43
C ASN A 385 -7.23 -48.77 -0.93
N ALA A 386 -8.16 -49.21 -0.10
CA ALA A 386 -9.05 -48.36 0.68
C ALA A 386 -9.12 -48.93 2.10
N GLU A 387 -9.08 -48.07 3.11
CA GLU A 387 -9.46 -48.45 4.47
C GLU A 387 -10.86 -47.91 4.77
N THR A 388 -11.65 -48.74 5.45
CA THR A 388 -13.05 -48.49 5.76
C THR A 388 -13.22 -48.51 7.27
N VAL A 389 -13.77 -47.45 7.85
CA VAL A 389 -14.16 -47.45 9.28
C VAL A 389 -15.64 -47.76 9.37
N VAL A 390 -15.97 -48.91 9.95
CA VAL A 390 -17.34 -49.39 10.16
C VAL A 390 -17.83 -48.94 11.55
N LEU A 391 -19.12 -48.61 11.64
CA LEU A 391 -19.81 -48.42 12.92
C LEU A 391 -20.35 -49.77 13.39
N GLU A 392 -19.96 -50.21 14.58
CA GLU A 392 -20.58 -51.36 15.27
C GLU A 392 -21.53 -50.88 16.38
N THR A 393 -22.61 -51.63 16.61
CA THR A 393 -23.65 -51.31 17.60
C THR A 393 -24.16 -52.57 18.30
N GLU A 394 -24.02 -52.62 19.62
CA GLU A 394 -24.67 -53.55 20.56
C GLU A 394 -24.90 -52.81 21.90
N ASN A 395 -25.89 -53.11 22.75
CA ASN A 395 -27.10 -53.92 22.61
C ASN A 395 -28.15 -53.43 23.67
N THR A 396 -29.44 -53.67 23.44
CA THR A 396 -30.56 -53.46 24.41
C THR A 396 -30.76 -54.73 25.30
N PRO A 397 -31.68 -54.84 26.30
CA PRO A 397 -32.97 -54.15 26.57
C PRO A 397 -33.08 -53.57 28.01
N SER A 398 -34.22 -53.23 28.67
CA SER A 398 -35.66 -53.51 28.48
C SER A 398 -36.60 -52.52 29.21
N THR A 399 -37.84 -52.38 28.72
CA THR A 399 -39.01 -51.77 29.42
C THR A 399 -40.13 -52.83 29.54
N PRO A 400 -41.11 -52.72 30.49
CA PRO A 400 -42.36 -51.95 30.27
C PRO A 400 -42.89 -51.29 31.59
N ALA A 401 -44.11 -50.73 31.77
CA ALA A 401 -45.36 -50.67 30.99
C ALA A 401 -46.21 -49.42 31.36
N ASN A 402 -47.31 -49.20 30.60
CA ASN A 402 -48.44 -48.27 30.82
C ASN A 402 -48.15 -46.75 30.81
N GLU A 403 -49.10 -45.84 30.54
CA GLU A 403 -50.30 -45.71 29.67
C GLU A 403 -51.24 -44.66 30.31
N ASN A 404 -51.67 -43.65 29.53
CA ASN A 404 -52.91 -42.85 29.67
C ASN A 404 -53.15 -42.01 30.95
N SER A 405 -53.92 -40.90 30.93
CA SER A 405 -54.28 -39.95 29.85
C SER A 405 -54.92 -38.67 30.45
N ASP A 406 -55.12 -37.65 29.59
CA ASP A 406 -56.15 -36.59 29.64
C ASP A 406 -56.13 -35.42 30.67
N GLU A 407 -56.54 -34.25 30.15
CA GLU A 407 -56.86 -32.95 30.79
C GLU A 407 -58.35 -32.93 31.31
N PRO A 408 -58.91 -31.90 32.02
CA PRO A 408 -58.90 -30.46 31.65
C PRO A 408 -59.11 -29.33 32.71
N SER A 409 -58.58 -28.11 32.43
CA SER A 409 -59.10 -26.76 32.84
C SER A 409 -59.03 -26.34 34.34
N VAL A 410 -59.42 -25.12 34.83
CA VAL A 410 -60.16 -23.94 34.30
C VAL A 410 -59.72 -22.59 34.97
N ASP A 411 -60.36 -21.46 34.59
CA ASP A 411 -60.28 -20.04 35.06
C ASP A 411 -60.34 -19.78 36.61
N ASN A 412 -60.02 -18.59 37.18
CA ASN A 412 -60.53 -17.25 36.78
C ASN A 412 -59.86 -15.97 37.38
N THR A 413 -59.94 -14.86 36.63
CA THR A 413 -60.03 -13.40 37.01
C THR A 413 -58.89 -12.56 37.67
N ALA A 414 -58.48 -11.51 36.92
CA ALA A 414 -58.56 -10.06 37.25
C ALA A 414 -57.31 -9.20 37.64
N GLN A 415 -57.35 -7.95 37.14
CA GLN A 415 -56.36 -6.83 37.19
C GLN A 415 -56.96 -5.61 37.96
N PRO A 416 -56.32 -4.43 38.19
CA PRO A 416 -55.49 -3.58 37.29
C PRO A 416 -54.08 -3.30 37.91
N ALA A 417 -53.30 -2.20 37.77
CA ALA A 417 -53.45 -0.85 37.20
C ALA A 417 -52.10 -0.23 36.68
N VAL A 418 -51.89 1.09 36.80
CA VAL A 418 -50.88 1.94 36.09
C VAL A 418 -50.41 3.11 36.97
N GLU A 419 -49.12 3.50 36.95
CA GLU A 419 -48.65 4.93 36.93
C GLU A 419 -47.11 5.13 36.81
N THR A 420 -46.70 6.32 36.32
CA THR A 420 -45.33 6.85 36.04
C THR A 420 -45.43 8.37 35.76
N PRO A 421 -44.34 9.19 35.66
CA PRO A 421 -42.99 9.18 36.25
C PRO A 421 -42.59 10.56 36.91
N VAL A 422 -41.36 10.72 37.44
CA VAL A 422 -40.74 12.03 37.79
C VAL A 422 -39.23 12.05 37.49
N VAL A 423 -38.65 13.24 37.21
CA VAL A 423 -37.23 13.50 36.87
C VAL A 423 -36.60 14.51 37.86
N ALA A 424 -35.29 14.41 38.13
CA ALA A 424 -34.47 15.43 38.81
C ALA A 424 -32.99 15.36 38.37
N THR A 425 -32.18 16.40 38.67
CA THR A 425 -30.88 16.68 38.02
C THR A 425 -29.75 17.14 38.97
N GLU A 426 -28.52 17.16 38.43
CA GLU A 426 -27.34 18.00 38.78
C GLU A 426 -26.41 17.68 39.99
N ASP A 427 -25.11 17.77 39.67
CA ASP A 427 -23.92 18.24 40.40
C ASP A 427 -23.62 17.92 41.88
N ALA A 428 -22.43 17.33 42.14
CA ALA A 428 -21.26 18.08 42.64
C ALA A 428 -20.00 17.20 42.90
N LYS A 429 -18.81 17.83 42.84
CA LYS A 429 -17.51 17.41 43.41
C LYS A 429 -16.93 18.62 44.18
N PRO A 430 -16.26 18.49 45.34
CA PRO A 430 -14.87 18.02 45.46
C PRO A 430 -14.80 16.85 46.50
N THR A 431 -13.79 16.53 47.33
CA THR A 431 -12.46 17.11 47.68
C THR A 431 -11.40 16.00 47.87
N ALA A 432 -10.66 15.94 49.00
CA ALA A 432 -9.53 15.03 49.25
C ALA A 432 -9.26 14.79 50.77
N GLU A 433 -8.30 13.90 51.06
CA GLU A 433 -7.64 13.62 52.37
C GLU A 433 -8.49 12.93 53.46
N ALA A 434 -7.95 12.14 54.42
CA ALA A 434 -6.73 11.30 54.51
C ALA A 434 -6.78 10.44 55.82
N VAL A 435 -6.11 9.25 55.86
CA VAL A 435 -5.50 8.58 57.06
C VAL A 435 -6.41 8.20 58.27
N ALA A 436 -6.33 7.06 58.99
CA ALA A 436 -5.71 5.73 58.85
C ALA A 436 -6.27 4.78 59.97
N GLU A 437 -5.54 3.70 60.33
CA GLU A 437 -5.74 2.78 61.50
C GLU A 437 -6.97 1.83 61.49
N THR A 438 -7.01 0.67 62.17
CA THR A 438 -6.07 -0.08 63.07
C THR A 438 -6.13 -1.60 62.71
N SER A 439 -5.05 -2.39 62.67
CA SER A 439 -4.30 -3.09 63.77
C SER A 439 -4.99 -4.29 64.46
N GLU A 440 -4.35 -5.48 64.44
CA GLU A 440 -3.99 -6.22 65.68
C GLU A 440 -2.89 -7.30 65.48
N GLN A 441 -2.46 -7.95 66.58
CA GLN A 441 -1.11 -8.56 66.83
C GLN A 441 -1.23 -9.93 67.58
N PRO A 442 -0.23 -10.50 68.33
CA PRO A 442 1.23 -10.28 68.50
C PRO A 442 2.04 -11.49 67.93
N THR A 443 3.20 -12.05 68.37
CA THR A 443 4.19 -11.98 69.50
C THR A 443 5.51 -12.64 68.96
N ALA A 444 6.69 -12.85 69.58
CA ALA A 444 7.36 -12.63 70.89
C ALA A 444 8.91 -12.60 70.69
N VAL A 445 9.72 -12.47 71.76
CA VAL A 445 11.21 -12.36 71.73
C VAL A 445 11.85 -13.01 72.99
N PRO A 446 13.16 -13.39 72.99
CA PRO A 446 14.10 -12.84 74.00
C PRO A 446 15.55 -12.58 73.48
N THR A 447 16.47 -12.14 74.36
CA THR A 447 17.63 -11.25 74.03
C THR A 447 19.04 -11.79 74.50
N PRO A 448 20.15 -11.05 74.79
CA PRO A 448 21.50 -11.39 74.27
C PRO A 448 22.64 -11.61 75.33
N GLU A 449 23.92 -11.65 74.89
CA GLU A 449 25.14 -11.68 75.73
C GLU A 449 26.25 -10.69 75.23
N VAL A 450 27.34 -10.47 75.99
CA VAL A 450 28.19 -9.25 76.03
C VAL A 450 29.69 -9.56 76.28
N ALA A 451 30.65 -8.81 75.67
CA ALA A 451 31.95 -8.39 76.27
C ALA A 451 32.84 -7.52 75.33
N GLU A 452 33.72 -6.69 75.92
CA GLU A 452 34.73 -5.79 75.31
C GLU A 452 36.08 -5.95 76.06
N PRO A 453 37.26 -5.39 75.66
CA PRO A 453 37.57 -3.96 75.88
C PRO A 453 38.58 -3.27 74.87
N ALA A 454 38.83 -1.97 75.10
CA ALA A 454 39.65 -1.03 74.30
C ALA A 454 41.17 -0.96 74.75
N PRO A 455 42.04 0.09 74.52
CA PRO A 455 41.80 1.53 74.25
C PRO A 455 42.73 2.30 73.24
N GLU A 456 42.39 3.57 73.02
CA GLU A 456 43.19 4.68 72.41
C GLU A 456 44.07 5.41 73.48
N PRO A 457 44.99 6.40 73.21
CA PRO A 457 44.81 7.60 72.34
C PRO A 457 46.06 8.18 71.59
N ALA A 458 45.88 9.36 70.97
CA ALA A 458 46.83 10.17 70.16
C ALA A 458 47.76 11.11 71.02
N PRO A 459 48.49 12.16 70.53
CA PRO A 459 48.71 12.69 69.15
C PRO A 459 50.17 13.15 68.80
N SER A 460 50.42 13.71 67.59
CA SER A 460 51.25 14.92 67.30
C SER A 460 51.52 15.13 65.77
N LEU A 461 52.04 16.30 65.36
CA LEU A 461 52.43 16.66 63.98
C LEU A 461 53.96 16.67 63.76
N ALA A 462 54.45 16.45 62.53
CA ALA A 462 55.38 17.36 61.80
C ALA A 462 55.93 16.82 60.44
N SER A 463 55.72 17.62 59.37
CA SER A 463 56.60 17.91 58.20
C SER A 463 57.54 16.87 57.52
N THR A 464 57.46 16.82 56.17
CA THR A 464 58.56 16.67 55.15
C THR A 464 59.41 15.37 55.14
N GLU A 465 59.73 14.71 54.01
CA GLU A 465 59.96 15.17 52.61
C GLU A 465 59.51 14.18 51.49
N THR A 466 59.17 14.77 50.34
CA THR A 466 59.58 14.43 48.95
C THR A 466 59.65 12.96 48.44
N ALA A 467 58.56 12.57 47.75
CA ALA A 467 58.51 11.82 46.48
C ALA A 467 59.26 10.48 46.25
N THR A 468 58.46 9.44 45.98
CA THR A 468 58.65 8.60 44.77
C THR A 468 57.34 8.53 43.99
N VAL A 469 57.37 8.81 42.69
CA VAL A 469 56.18 8.69 41.83
C VAL A 469 56.06 7.23 41.38
N SER A 470 54.95 6.59 41.74
CA SER A 470 54.49 5.38 41.03
C SER A 470 53.50 5.83 39.95
N GLU A 471 53.76 5.49 38.70
CA GLU A 471 52.87 5.85 37.59
C GLU A 471 51.52 5.15 37.71
N VAL A 472 50.48 5.89 38.09
CA VAL A 472 49.10 5.45 37.89
C VAL A 472 48.86 5.48 36.38
N LYS A 473 48.91 4.29 35.76
CA LYS A 473 48.58 4.11 34.34
C LYS A 473 47.21 4.74 34.06
N PRO A 474 47.09 5.71 33.13
CA PRO A 474 45.83 6.40 32.91
C PRO A 474 44.71 5.43 32.56
N THR A 475 43.55 5.61 33.19
CA THR A 475 42.31 4.99 32.71
C THR A 475 42.02 5.56 31.33
N GLU A 476 42.00 4.70 30.32
CA GLU A 476 41.68 5.07 28.94
C GLU A 476 40.28 5.73 28.91
N PRO A 477 40.11 6.91 28.28
CA PRO A 477 38.83 7.62 28.30
C PRO A 477 37.76 6.78 27.61
N GLU A 478 36.58 6.64 28.23
CA GLU A 478 35.48 5.91 27.60
C GLU A 478 35.06 6.62 26.30
N THR A 479 35.30 5.95 25.17
CA THR A 479 34.91 6.43 23.85
C THR A 479 33.40 6.63 23.77
N ALA A 480 32.95 7.64 23.02
CA ALA A 480 31.52 7.95 22.88
C ALA A 480 30.69 6.74 22.41
N GLU A 481 31.24 5.91 21.52
CA GLU A 481 30.67 4.62 21.10
C GLU A 481 30.37 3.70 22.31
N ARG A 482 31.30 3.58 23.27
CA ARG A 482 31.15 2.73 24.46
C ARG A 482 30.01 3.20 25.37
N LEU A 483 29.87 4.52 25.54
CA LEU A 483 28.81 5.15 26.32
C LEU A 483 27.43 5.00 25.65
N ALA A 484 27.34 5.32 24.35
CA ALA A 484 26.11 5.15 23.57
C ALA A 484 25.63 3.68 23.57
N VAL A 485 26.55 2.72 23.44
CA VAL A 485 26.24 1.27 23.46
C VAL A 485 25.82 0.77 24.84
N LYS A 486 26.36 1.32 25.92
CA LYS A 486 25.91 1.03 27.28
C LYS A 486 24.49 1.58 27.49
N SER A 487 24.28 2.85 27.18
CA SER A 487 22.97 3.49 27.32
C SER A 487 21.90 2.83 26.44
N LEU A 488 22.23 2.39 25.22
CA LEU A 488 21.30 1.65 24.36
C LEU A 488 20.82 0.33 25.01
N LYS A 489 21.73 -0.42 25.63
CA LYS A 489 21.39 -1.66 26.36
C LYS A 489 20.45 -1.38 27.53
N GLU A 490 20.74 -0.33 28.29
CA GLU A 490 19.92 0.11 29.42
C GLU A 490 18.54 0.61 28.96
N ALA A 491 18.47 1.33 27.84
CA ALA A 491 17.23 1.84 27.28
C ALA A 491 16.33 0.72 26.70
N ILE A 492 16.91 -0.24 25.99
CA ILE A 492 16.20 -1.42 25.46
C ILE A 492 15.72 -2.34 26.58
N ALA A 493 16.47 -2.49 27.68
CA ALA A 493 16.07 -3.35 28.80
C ALA A 493 14.72 -2.95 29.45
N ASN A 494 14.26 -1.70 29.26
CA ASN A 494 12.94 -1.24 29.71
C ASN A 494 11.76 -1.80 28.87
N TYR A 495 12.04 -2.39 27.71
CA TYR A 495 11.04 -2.89 26.76
C TYR A 495 11.28 -4.37 26.46
N GLN A 496 10.51 -5.25 27.10
CA GLN A 496 10.68 -6.71 26.99
C GLN A 496 10.49 -7.26 25.56
N GLU A 497 9.76 -6.54 24.70
CA GLU A 497 9.57 -6.89 23.30
C GLU A 497 10.76 -6.49 22.39
N LEU A 498 11.67 -5.64 22.89
CA LEU A 498 12.80 -5.11 22.12
C LEU A 498 14.09 -5.88 22.37
N SER A 499 14.87 -5.97 21.31
CA SER A 499 16.21 -6.56 21.25
C SER A 499 17.04 -5.77 20.24
N PHE A 500 18.32 -6.08 20.10
CA PHE A 500 19.12 -5.55 19.00
C PHE A 500 20.13 -6.57 18.49
N VAL A 501 20.46 -6.45 17.21
CA VAL A 501 21.54 -7.19 16.54
C VAL A 501 22.62 -6.20 16.14
N THR A 502 23.87 -6.50 16.48
CA THR A 502 25.02 -5.73 15.99
C THR A 502 25.30 -6.12 14.54
N THR A 503 25.28 -5.13 13.65
CA THR A 503 25.70 -5.27 12.25
C THR A 503 26.90 -4.37 11.98
N ARG A 504 27.70 -4.70 10.97
CA ARG A 504 28.89 -3.93 10.58
C ARG A 504 28.78 -3.50 9.13
N VAL A 505 28.75 -2.18 8.91
CA VAL A 505 28.65 -1.57 7.58
C VAL A 505 29.93 -0.79 7.34
N GLY A 506 30.83 -1.38 6.55
CA GLY A 506 32.22 -0.92 6.44
C GLY A 506 32.94 -1.05 7.79
N ASP A 507 33.49 0.07 8.28
CA ASP A 507 34.15 0.13 9.59
C ASP A 507 33.24 0.56 10.74
N VAL A 508 31.97 0.88 10.48
CA VAL A 508 31.04 1.33 11.51
C VAL A 508 30.22 0.17 12.09
N THR A 509 30.26 0.05 13.42
CA THR A 509 29.35 -0.80 14.20
C THR A 509 27.97 -0.12 14.29
N ARG A 510 26.94 -0.70 13.66
CA ARG A 510 25.55 -0.23 13.78
C ARG A 510 24.71 -1.22 14.59
N TYR A 511 23.66 -0.75 15.25
CA TYR A 511 22.77 -1.54 16.08
C TYR A 511 21.35 -1.54 15.50
N LEU A 512 20.96 -2.69 14.96
CA LEU A 512 19.65 -2.94 14.37
C LEU A 512 18.69 -3.35 15.50
N ILE A 513 17.80 -2.45 15.91
CA ILE A 513 16.78 -2.71 16.93
C ILE A 513 15.67 -3.54 16.31
N GLN A 514 15.32 -4.64 16.99
CA GLN A 514 14.29 -5.57 16.55
C GLN A 514 13.21 -5.72 17.62
N ARG A 515 11.94 -5.59 17.24
CA ARG A 515 10.78 -6.00 18.06
C ARG A 515 10.41 -7.43 17.70
N GLU A 516 10.55 -8.36 18.63
CA GLU A 516 10.29 -9.81 18.41
C GLU A 516 10.99 -10.39 17.15
N GLY A 517 12.15 -9.84 16.76
CA GLY A 517 12.91 -10.23 15.55
C GLY A 517 12.54 -9.47 14.26
N ILE A 518 11.62 -8.49 14.32
CA ILE A 518 11.28 -7.59 13.20
C ILE A 518 12.05 -6.28 13.36
N ASP A 519 12.79 -5.89 12.33
CA ASP A 519 13.59 -4.65 12.30
C ASP A 519 12.71 -3.40 12.41
N ILE A 520 12.97 -2.53 13.40
CA ILE A 520 12.21 -1.27 13.61
C ILE A 520 13.06 0.00 13.58
N ALA A 521 14.35 -0.08 13.89
CA ALA A 521 15.25 1.08 13.85
C ALA A 521 16.71 0.66 13.67
N LEU A 522 17.53 1.56 13.11
CA LEU A 522 18.98 1.38 13.00
C LEU A 522 19.70 2.53 13.68
N ILE A 523 20.53 2.22 14.68
CA ILE A 523 21.38 3.18 15.39
C ILE A 523 22.79 3.11 14.82
N ASP A 524 23.32 4.26 14.42
CA ASP A 524 24.76 4.49 14.31
C ASP A 524 25.22 5.25 15.57
N PRO A 525 26.01 4.63 16.47
CA PRO A 525 26.38 5.21 17.76
C PRO A 525 27.33 6.42 17.65
N ASN A 526 27.92 6.63 16.46
CA ASN A 526 28.80 7.75 16.15
C ASN A 526 28.05 8.90 15.47
N SER A 527 26.74 8.76 15.29
CA SER A 527 25.84 9.81 14.79
C SER A 527 24.86 10.26 15.87
N LYS A 528 24.35 11.50 15.75
CA LYS A 528 23.26 12.00 16.62
C LYS A 528 21.86 11.65 16.09
N GLN A 529 21.77 10.80 15.07
CA GLN A 529 20.53 10.46 14.38
C GLN A 529 20.25 8.97 14.51
N ILE A 530 19.10 8.66 15.09
CA ILE A 530 18.62 7.29 15.18
C ILE A 530 17.59 7.10 14.08
N LEU A 531 17.85 6.19 13.14
CA LEU A 531 16.98 5.97 11.99
C LEU A 531 15.81 5.09 12.41
N VAL A 532 14.79 5.76 12.93
CA VAL A 532 13.50 5.17 13.33
C VAL A 532 12.66 4.92 12.07
N ASN A 533 12.59 3.67 11.62
CA ASN A 533 11.63 3.27 10.61
C ASN A 533 10.35 2.73 11.28
N ASN A 534 9.59 3.64 11.89
CA ASN A 534 8.30 3.31 12.51
C ASN A 534 7.40 2.58 11.50
N THR A 535 7.14 1.30 11.79
CA THR A 535 6.29 0.40 11.01
C THR A 535 5.20 -0.21 11.89
N GLY A 536 3.99 -0.31 11.34
CA GLY A 536 2.82 -0.79 12.08
C GLY A 536 2.22 0.24 13.05
N LEU A 537 1.57 -0.27 14.11
CA LEU A 537 0.62 0.47 14.95
C LEU A 537 1.23 1.29 16.10
N VAL A 538 2.55 1.19 16.32
CA VAL A 538 3.27 1.83 17.44
C VAL A 538 4.55 2.44 16.90
N ASN A 539 4.79 3.68 17.31
CA ASN A 539 6.05 4.37 17.13
C ASN A 539 6.98 4.07 18.31
N TYR A 540 8.26 3.89 18.01
CA TYR A 540 9.34 3.94 19.00
C TYR A 540 10.21 5.13 18.65
N ASP A 541 10.02 6.24 19.36
CA ASP A 541 10.71 7.49 19.12
C ASP A 541 12.02 7.49 19.90
N LEU A 542 13.16 7.37 19.21
CA LEU A 542 14.50 7.30 19.80
C LEU A 542 15.23 8.64 19.70
N ALA A 543 15.70 9.16 20.82
CA ALA A 543 16.42 10.43 20.92
C ALA A 543 17.73 10.27 21.69
N GLN A 544 18.77 11.01 21.30
CA GLN A 544 20.03 11.09 22.06
C GLN A 544 20.11 12.41 22.83
N ASP A 545 20.49 12.36 24.11
CA ASP A 545 20.66 13.56 24.93
C ASP A 545 22.06 14.21 24.75
N GLN A 546 22.28 15.36 25.41
CA GLN A 546 23.52 16.12 25.30
C GLN A 546 24.77 15.38 25.82
N ASN A 547 24.58 14.34 26.65
CA ASN A 547 25.65 13.51 27.21
C ASN A 547 25.88 12.23 26.38
N GLY A 548 25.10 12.00 25.32
CA GLY A 548 25.19 10.83 24.46
C GLY A 548 24.28 9.66 24.86
N ASN A 549 23.47 9.78 25.91
CA ASN A 549 22.55 8.71 26.32
C ASN A 549 21.38 8.60 25.33
N ILE A 550 20.93 7.39 25.08
CA ILE A 550 19.82 7.08 24.17
C ILE A 550 18.56 6.82 24.99
N HIS A 551 17.50 7.55 24.66
CA HIS A 551 16.18 7.47 25.28
C HIS A 551 15.19 6.91 24.25
N ILE A 552 14.38 5.92 24.64
CA ILE A 552 13.39 5.28 23.77
C ILE A 552 11.99 5.56 24.34
N THR A 553 11.15 6.24 23.55
CA THR A 553 9.77 6.57 23.91
C THR A 553 8.79 5.80 23.03
N LYS A 554 7.98 4.92 23.62
CA LYS A 554 6.94 4.17 22.90
C LYS A 554 5.64 4.97 22.84
N SER A 555 5.16 5.31 21.64
CA SER A 555 3.94 6.11 21.42
C SER A 555 2.97 5.45 20.41
N PRO A 556 1.63 5.59 20.54
CA PRO A 556 0.70 4.97 19.58
C PRO A 556 0.70 5.70 18.23
N ASN A 557 0.87 4.98 17.12
CA ASN A 557 0.78 5.56 15.77
C ASN A 557 -0.70 5.78 15.41
N GLN A 558 -1.23 6.97 15.73
CA GLN A 558 -2.65 7.30 15.53
C GLN A 558 -3.09 7.26 14.06
N ALA A 559 -2.17 7.52 13.11
CA ALA A 559 -2.46 7.45 11.68
C ALA A 559 -2.63 5.99 11.22
N ALA A 560 -1.69 5.11 11.58
CA ALA A 560 -1.81 3.67 11.36
C ALA A 560 -3.03 3.06 12.07
N ILE A 561 -3.30 3.44 13.32
CA ILE A 561 -4.47 2.97 14.08
C ILE A 561 -5.77 3.40 13.38
N LYS A 562 -5.83 4.60 12.79
CA LYS A 562 -6.96 5.02 11.94
C LYS A 562 -7.10 4.15 10.69
N GLU A 563 -6.02 3.94 9.95
CA GLU A 563 -5.97 3.12 8.73
C GLU A 563 -6.42 1.66 8.99
N ALA A 564 -5.91 1.04 10.06
CA ALA A 564 -6.28 -0.32 10.47
C ALA A 564 -7.75 -0.43 10.92
N ASN A 565 -8.27 0.60 11.60
CA ASN A 565 -9.67 0.67 12.02
C ASN A 565 -10.63 0.88 10.83
N GLU A 566 -10.19 1.50 9.75
CA GLU A 566 -10.95 1.62 8.50
C GLU A 566 -11.00 0.29 7.74
N LEU A 567 -9.88 -0.46 7.68
CA LEU A 567 -9.87 -1.80 7.09
C LEU A 567 -10.80 -2.79 7.81
N THR A 568 -10.87 -2.74 9.14
CA THR A 568 -11.83 -3.56 9.88
C THR A 568 -13.27 -3.10 9.69
N SER A 569 -13.51 -1.80 9.47
CA SER A 569 -14.84 -1.28 9.13
C SER A 569 -15.30 -1.87 7.81
N LEU A 570 -14.50 -1.78 6.73
CA LEU A 570 -14.78 -2.41 5.43
C LEU A 570 -15.25 -3.86 5.58
N HIS A 571 -14.51 -4.68 6.33
CA HIS A 571 -14.86 -6.09 6.53
C HIS A 571 -16.12 -6.30 7.37
N THR A 572 -16.45 -5.43 8.34
CA THR A 572 -17.77 -5.48 9.00
C THR A 572 -18.86 -5.13 8.01
N ASP A 573 -18.70 -4.03 7.30
CA ASP A 573 -19.78 -3.38 6.55
C ASP A 573 -20.15 -4.20 5.29
N LEU A 574 -19.20 -4.99 4.74
CA LEU A 574 -19.46 -6.03 3.73
C LEU A 574 -20.52 -7.07 4.17
N ASN A 575 -20.71 -7.29 5.48
CA ASN A 575 -21.76 -8.20 5.97
C ASN A 575 -23.18 -7.70 5.67
N HIS A 576 -23.37 -6.40 5.40
CA HIS A 576 -24.69 -5.85 5.08
C HIS A 576 -25.28 -6.43 3.78
N VAL A 577 -24.47 -7.01 2.88
CA VAL A 577 -24.95 -7.69 1.67
C VAL A 577 -25.68 -9.01 1.97
N GLU A 578 -25.28 -9.72 3.04
CA GLU A 578 -25.93 -10.96 3.49
C GLU A 578 -27.11 -10.70 4.46
N MET A 579 -27.25 -9.48 4.98
CA MET A 579 -28.40 -9.07 5.79
C MET A 579 -29.65 -8.96 4.92
N ASN A 580 -30.79 -9.41 5.43
CA ASN A 580 -32.05 -9.47 4.69
C ASN A 580 -33.23 -9.48 5.66
N ASN A 581 -34.31 -8.82 5.27
CA ASN A 581 -35.61 -8.90 5.94
C ASN A 581 -36.59 -9.75 5.11
N LEU A 582 -37.74 -10.08 5.71
CA LEU A 582 -38.74 -10.97 5.13
C LEU A 582 -39.16 -10.55 3.71
N ASN A 583 -39.56 -9.28 3.54
CA ASN A 583 -40.09 -8.80 2.26
C ASN A 583 -39.01 -8.74 1.15
N LYS A 584 -37.77 -8.37 1.50
CA LYS A 584 -36.64 -8.42 0.54
C LYS A 584 -36.31 -9.86 0.13
N ARG A 585 -36.34 -10.80 1.08
CA ARG A 585 -36.05 -12.23 0.83
C ARG A 585 -37.16 -12.93 0.04
N MET A 586 -38.40 -12.85 0.52
CA MET A 586 -39.53 -13.70 0.12
C MET A 586 -40.63 -12.98 -0.70
N GLY A 587 -40.67 -11.65 -0.69
CA GLY A 587 -41.78 -10.87 -1.21
C GLY A 587 -43.01 -10.92 -0.29
N GLU A 588 -44.21 -10.70 -0.84
CA GLU A 588 -45.46 -10.84 -0.10
C GLU A 588 -45.92 -12.31 -0.05
N LEU A 589 -45.94 -12.87 1.16
CA LEU A 589 -46.39 -14.24 1.42
C LEU A 589 -47.87 -14.34 1.86
N ARG A 590 -48.49 -13.25 2.35
CA ARG A 590 -49.85 -13.34 2.93
C ARG A 590 -50.91 -13.76 1.90
N GLY A 591 -51.73 -14.74 2.27
CA GLY A 591 -52.80 -15.26 1.42
C GLY A 591 -52.32 -16.01 0.18
N ILE A 592 -51.14 -16.62 0.22
CA ILE A 592 -50.79 -17.75 -0.67
C ILE A 592 -51.52 -18.98 -0.12
N ASP A 593 -52.16 -19.76 -0.98
CA ASP A 593 -52.83 -21.02 -0.66
C ASP A 593 -52.10 -22.16 -1.40
N ALA A 594 -51.19 -22.83 -0.68
CA ALA A 594 -50.26 -23.82 -1.22
C ALA A 594 -49.68 -24.69 -0.09
N ASN A 595 -49.14 -25.86 -0.42
CA ASN A 595 -48.47 -26.73 0.56
C ASN A 595 -46.95 -26.53 0.56
N ALA A 596 -46.38 -26.10 -0.57
CA ALA A 596 -44.95 -25.83 -0.70
C ALA A 596 -44.68 -24.61 -1.60
N GLY A 597 -43.45 -24.11 -1.56
CA GLY A 597 -42.98 -23.13 -2.53
C GLY A 597 -41.49 -23.18 -2.77
N VAL A 598 -41.10 -22.86 -4.00
CA VAL A 598 -39.72 -22.62 -4.41
C VAL A 598 -39.58 -21.17 -4.83
N TRP A 599 -38.46 -20.54 -4.51
CA TRP A 599 -38.21 -19.14 -4.82
C TRP A 599 -36.75 -18.86 -5.18
N ALA A 600 -36.57 -17.79 -5.94
CA ALA A 600 -35.27 -17.25 -6.32
C ALA A 600 -35.27 -15.73 -6.14
N ARG A 601 -34.09 -15.18 -5.84
CA ARG A 601 -33.86 -13.78 -5.54
C ARG A 601 -32.52 -13.33 -6.13
N VAL A 602 -32.49 -12.12 -6.67
CA VAL A 602 -31.28 -11.42 -7.07
C VAL A 602 -31.29 -10.03 -6.44
N LEU A 603 -30.21 -9.71 -5.74
CA LEU A 603 -29.93 -8.39 -5.18
C LEU A 603 -28.63 -7.89 -5.79
N GLY A 604 -28.69 -6.77 -6.54
CA GLY A 604 -27.51 -6.11 -7.09
C GLY A 604 -27.41 -4.68 -6.58
N GLY A 605 -26.22 -4.20 -6.23
CA GLY A 605 -26.09 -2.86 -5.67
C GLY A 605 -24.66 -2.35 -5.54
N LYS A 606 -24.54 -1.16 -4.97
CA LYS A 606 -23.27 -0.55 -4.59
C LYS A 606 -23.39 0.14 -3.23
N GLY A 607 -22.30 0.15 -2.49
CA GLY A 607 -22.20 0.84 -1.21
C GLY A 607 -20.89 1.61 -1.10
N SER A 608 -20.87 2.64 -0.25
CA SER A 608 -19.71 3.49 -0.07
C SER A 608 -19.54 4.00 1.36
N SER A 609 -18.29 4.35 1.67
CA SER A 609 -17.88 5.09 2.87
C SER A 609 -16.89 6.18 2.48
N ASP A 610 -16.38 6.95 3.45
CA ASP A 610 -15.28 7.88 3.21
C ASP A 610 -14.02 7.17 2.68
N SER A 611 -13.73 5.94 3.14
CA SER A 611 -12.49 5.20 2.88
C SER A 611 -12.54 4.22 1.71
N TYR A 612 -13.72 3.72 1.32
CA TYR A 612 -13.86 2.70 0.27
C TYR A 612 -15.19 2.83 -0.51
N LYS A 613 -15.28 2.08 -1.61
CA LYS A 613 -16.52 1.76 -2.33
C LYS A 613 -16.55 0.25 -2.61
N HIS A 614 -17.73 -0.33 -2.76
CA HIS A 614 -17.86 -1.68 -3.28
C HIS A 614 -19.13 -1.85 -4.12
N LYS A 615 -19.10 -2.84 -5.04
CA LYS A 615 -20.23 -3.25 -5.90
C LYS A 615 -20.52 -4.72 -5.61
N PHE A 616 -21.78 -5.11 -5.49
CA PHE A 616 -22.15 -6.47 -5.12
C PHE A 616 -23.27 -7.05 -5.98
N THR A 617 -23.23 -8.36 -6.19
CA THR A 617 -24.33 -9.18 -6.70
C THR A 617 -24.51 -10.38 -5.79
N HIS A 618 -25.72 -10.55 -5.28
CA HIS A 618 -26.13 -11.62 -4.37
C HIS A 618 -27.29 -12.37 -5.01
N ILE A 619 -27.10 -13.67 -5.25
CA ILE A 619 -28.10 -14.60 -5.75
C ILE A 619 -28.51 -15.49 -4.59
N GLN A 620 -29.80 -15.66 -4.37
CA GLN A 620 -30.34 -16.50 -3.31
C GLN A 620 -31.49 -17.34 -3.84
N THR A 621 -31.61 -18.57 -3.37
CA THR A 621 -32.77 -19.43 -3.64
C THR A 621 -33.17 -20.17 -2.38
N GLY A 622 -34.39 -20.69 -2.34
CA GLY A 622 -34.85 -21.53 -1.26
C GLY A 622 -36.10 -22.32 -1.60
N PHE A 623 -36.42 -23.23 -0.70
CA PHE A 623 -37.59 -24.09 -0.74
C PHE A 623 -38.17 -24.18 0.67
N ASP A 624 -39.49 -24.01 0.78
CA ASP A 624 -40.23 -24.16 2.03
C ASP A 624 -41.48 -25.02 1.87
N LYS A 625 -41.87 -25.60 3.01
CA LYS A 625 -43.21 -26.12 3.24
C LYS A 625 -44.03 -25.02 3.94
N GLN A 626 -45.22 -24.75 3.42
CA GLN A 626 -46.26 -23.98 4.10
C GLN A 626 -47.09 -24.92 4.99
N SER A 627 -47.56 -24.43 6.13
CA SER A 627 -48.35 -25.21 7.08
C SER A 627 -49.37 -24.31 7.77
N HIS A 628 -50.64 -24.53 7.43
CA HIS A 628 -51.78 -23.84 8.00
C HIS A 628 -51.94 -24.23 9.48
N LEU A 629 -51.98 -23.23 10.36
CA LEU A 629 -52.31 -23.35 11.77
C LEU A 629 -53.66 -22.66 12.02
N SER A 630 -54.23 -22.83 13.21
CA SER A 630 -55.58 -22.34 13.57
C SER A 630 -55.80 -20.81 13.45
N ASN A 631 -54.72 -20.04 13.35
CA ASN A 631 -54.73 -18.57 13.32
C ASN A 631 -53.46 -17.97 12.66
N ALA A 632 -52.71 -18.79 11.91
CA ALA A 632 -51.43 -18.40 11.32
C ALA A 632 -50.98 -19.32 10.16
N GLU A 633 -50.24 -18.74 9.22
CA GLU A 633 -49.50 -19.45 8.17
C GLU A 633 -48.02 -19.60 8.57
N LEU A 634 -47.54 -20.85 8.69
CA LEU A 634 -46.15 -21.15 9.03
C LEU A 634 -45.39 -21.67 7.79
N PHE A 635 -44.41 -20.89 7.33
CA PHE A 635 -43.45 -21.29 6.31
C PHE A 635 -42.16 -21.77 6.98
N THR A 636 -41.68 -22.96 6.61
CA THR A 636 -40.43 -23.53 7.14
C THR A 636 -39.59 -24.06 5.98
N GLY A 637 -38.32 -23.64 5.89
CA GLY A 637 -37.55 -23.89 4.68
C GLY A 637 -36.04 -23.76 4.80
N VAL A 638 -35.39 -24.07 3.68
CA VAL A 638 -33.95 -24.04 3.46
C VAL A 638 -33.60 -23.00 2.39
N THR A 639 -32.43 -22.36 2.51
CA THR A 639 -31.94 -21.39 1.53
C THR A 639 -30.45 -21.57 1.24
N VAL A 640 -30.05 -21.24 0.02
CA VAL A 640 -28.65 -21.20 -0.44
C VAL A 640 -28.38 -19.82 -1.03
N THR A 641 -27.21 -19.24 -0.73
CA THR A 641 -26.75 -17.94 -1.24
C THR A 641 -25.44 -18.09 -2.01
N HIS A 642 -25.25 -17.25 -3.03
CA HIS A 642 -23.96 -16.95 -3.62
C HIS A 642 -23.82 -15.43 -3.77
N THR A 643 -22.70 -14.88 -3.29
CA THR A 643 -22.40 -13.45 -3.32
C THR A 643 -21.06 -13.23 -4.00
N SER A 644 -20.98 -12.23 -4.88
CA SER A 644 -19.73 -11.70 -5.42
C SER A 644 -19.70 -10.19 -5.18
N THR A 645 -18.62 -9.71 -4.56
CA THR A 645 -18.44 -8.29 -4.23
C THR A 645 -17.04 -7.84 -4.66
N ASP A 646 -16.99 -6.75 -5.43
CA ASP A 646 -15.76 -6.08 -5.87
C ASP A 646 -15.53 -4.81 -5.03
N ILE A 647 -14.31 -4.61 -4.53
CA ILE A 647 -13.96 -3.55 -3.58
C ILE A 647 -12.89 -2.61 -4.17
N GLU A 648 -13.16 -1.31 -4.09
CA GLU A 648 -12.29 -0.20 -4.50
C GLU A 648 -11.93 0.68 -3.27
N GLY A 649 -10.70 0.59 -2.79
CA GLY A 649 -10.22 1.35 -1.63
C GLY A 649 -9.64 2.72 -2.03
N LYS A 650 -10.10 3.79 -1.36
CA LYS A 650 -9.58 5.15 -1.56
C LYS A 650 -8.35 5.43 -0.69
N ILE A 651 -8.33 4.86 0.52
CA ILE A 651 -7.22 4.95 1.48
C ILE A 651 -6.45 3.63 1.41
N GLY A 652 -5.11 3.72 1.44
CA GLY A 652 -4.24 2.55 1.42
C GLY A 652 -4.41 1.63 0.20
N SER A 653 -4.80 2.18 -0.96
CA SER A 653 -4.99 1.49 -2.26
C SER A 653 -5.64 0.10 -2.18
N THR A 654 -6.51 -0.12 -1.20
CA THR A 654 -6.93 -1.47 -0.80
C THR A 654 -8.02 -1.98 -1.73
N ASN A 655 -7.65 -2.88 -2.64
CA ASN A 655 -8.54 -3.42 -3.66
C ASN A 655 -8.70 -4.92 -3.46
N GLY A 656 -9.86 -5.47 -3.85
CA GLY A 656 -10.09 -6.91 -3.72
C GLY A 656 -11.42 -7.40 -4.29
N ASP A 657 -11.55 -8.73 -4.34
CA ASP A 657 -12.81 -9.42 -4.59
C ASP A 657 -13.12 -10.43 -3.48
N VAL A 658 -14.39 -10.48 -3.06
CA VAL A 658 -14.89 -11.43 -2.06
C VAL A 658 -16.01 -12.25 -2.70
N LYS A 659 -15.86 -13.57 -2.66
CA LYS A 659 -16.81 -14.53 -3.23
C LYS A 659 -17.28 -15.49 -2.16
N SER A 660 -18.57 -15.42 -1.85
CA SER A 660 -19.18 -16.16 -0.75
C SER A 660 -20.20 -17.17 -1.24
N ILE A 661 -20.32 -18.27 -0.51
CA ILE A 661 -21.36 -19.29 -0.69
C ILE A 661 -21.93 -19.59 0.70
N GLY A 662 -23.25 -19.54 0.83
CA GLY A 662 -23.94 -19.76 2.09
C GLY A 662 -25.09 -20.75 1.99
N ALA A 663 -25.44 -21.32 3.14
CA ALA A 663 -26.61 -22.16 3.33
C ALA A 663 -27.28 -21.82 4.67
N GLY A 664 -28.59 -22.00 4.76
CA GLY A 664 -29.33 -21.68 5.97
C GLY A 664 -30.74 -22.24 6.03
N VAL A 665 -31.39 -22.00 7.16
CA VAL A 665 -32.77 -22.39 7.47
C VAL A 665 -33.56 -21.17 7.92
N TYR A 666 -34.86 -21.14 7.65
CA TYR A 666 -35.76 -20.09 8.11
C TYR A 666 -37.12 -20.64 8.55
N ALA A 667 -37.75 -19.92 9.46
CA ALA A 667 -39.14 -20.11 9.86
C ALA A 667 -39.84 -18.75 9.92
N THR A 668 -40.93 -18.61 9.16
CA THR A 668 -41.74 -17.40 9.06
C THR A 668 -43.18 -17.72 9.44
N ALA A 669 -43.72 -17.06 10.47
CA ALA A 669 -45.11 -17.17 10.89
C ALA A 669 -45.86 -15.86 10.58
N LEU A 670 -46.96 -15.94 9.83
CA LEU A 670 -47.85 -14.82 9.50
C LEU A 670 -49.19 -15.05 10.19
N PHE A 671 -49.63 -14.15 11.05
CA PHE A 671 -50.88 -14.29 11.83
C PHE A 671 -52.03 -13.50 11.20
N ASP A 672 -53.26 -14.01 11.33
CA ASP A 672 -54.45 -13.43 10.70
C ASP A 672 -54.77 -12.01 11.18
N ASN A 673 -54.33 -11.66 12.40
CA ASN A 673 -54.46 -10.31 12.95
C ASN A 673 -53.52 -9.27 12.28
N GLY A 674 -52.59 -9.71 11.43
CA GLY A 674 -51.61 -8.89 10.73
C GLY A 674 -50.19 -8.96 11.31
N PHE A 675 -50.00 -9.52 12.52
CA PHE A 675 -48.68 -9.76 13.10
C PHE A 675 -47.86 -10.75 12.26
N TYR A 676 -46.54 -10.65 12.31
CA TYR A 676 -45.65 -11.67 11.81
C TYR A 676 -44.36 -11.77 12.63
N LEU A 677 -43.74 -12.95 12.55
CA LEU A 677 -42.40 -13.25 13.04
C LEU A 677 -41.63 -13.94 11.91
N ASP A 678 -40.46 -13.43 11.56
CA ASP A 678 -39.50 -14.09 10.68
C ASP A 678 -38.22 -14.42 11.45
N THR A 679 -37.67 -15.61 11.22
CA THR A 679 -36.42 -16.06 11.84
C THR A 679 -35.56 -16.77 10.81
N ILE A 680 -34.26 -16.50 10.80
CA ILE A 680 -33.32 -17.07 9.84
C ILE A 680 -31.95 -17.33 10.47
N ALA A 681 -31.38 -18.51 10.21
CA ALA A 681 -30.01 -18.85 10.56
C ALA A 681 -29.23 -19.23 9.29
N LYS A 682 -28.07 -18.61 9.04
CA LYS A 682 -27.20 -18.90 7.89
C LYS A 682 -25.76 -19.14 8.32
N TYR A 683 -25.11 -20.10 7.66
CA TYR A 683 -23.65 -20.21 7.60
C TYR A 683 -23.19 -19.80 6.21
N VAL A 684 -22.19 -18.92 6.12
CA VAL A 684 -21.61 -18.42 4.87
C VAL A 684 -20.10 -18.64 4.90
N LYS A 685 -19.55 -19.29 3.88
CA LYS A 685 -18.10 -19.32 3.63
C LYS A 685 -17.74 -18.17 2.70
N ASN A 686 -16.74 -17.38 3.06
CA ASN A 686 -16.23 -16.27 2.26
C ASN A 686 -14.82 -16.60 1.77
N ASN A 687 -14.59 -16.55 0.46
CA ASN A 687 -13.26 -16.63 -0.13
C ASN A 687 -12.83 -15.19 -0.48
N HIS A 688 -11.72 -14.73 0.08
CA HIS A 688 -11.23 -13.35 -0.08
C HIS A 688 -9.97 -13.32 -0.95
N LYS A 689 -9.88 -12.31 -1.81
CA LYS A 689 -8.65 -11.92 -2.51
C LYS A 689 -8.44 -10.42 -2.36
N PHE A 690 -7.37 -10.00 -1.71
CA PHE A 690 -7.06 -8.59 -1.46
C PHE A 690 -5.59 -8.24 -1.74
N ASP A 691 -5.39 -6.99 -2.13
CA ASP A 691 -4.12 -6.28 -2.05
C ASP A 691 -4.27 -5.16 -1.02
N TYR A 692 -3.55 -5.26 0.11
CA TYR A 692 -3.49 -4.21 1.13
C TYR A 692 -2.22 -3.35 0.95
N ALA A 693 -2.37 -2.03 1.11
CA ALA A 693 -1.25 -1.10 1.24
C ALA A 693 -1.48 -0.19 2.45
N PHE A 694 -0.84 -0.47 3.56
CA PHE A 694 -0.92 0.37 4.76
C PHE A 694 0.12 1.48 4.66
N LYS A 695 -0.28 2.64 4.14
CA LYS A 695 0.61 3.79 3.91
C LYS A 695 1.15 4.34 5.22
N GLU A 696 0.31 4.42 6.25
CA GLU A 696 0.67 5.02 7.54
C GLU A 696 1.41 4.03 8.46
N MET A 697 1.39 2.74 8.12
CA MET A 697 2.24 1.69 8.71
C MET A 697 3.50 1.39 7.88
N LYS A 698 3.58 1.86 6.64
CA LYS A 698 4.55 1.44 5.61
C LYS A 698 4.57 -0.09 5.35
N LEU A 699 3.42 -0.77 5.43
CA LEU A 699 3.32 -2.23 5.27
C LEU A 699 2.45 -2.62 4.07
N ASP A 700 2.98 -3.50 3.22
CA ASP A 700 2.28 -4.04 2.06
C ASP A 700 2.02 -5.55 2.25
N PHE A 701 0.77 -5.96 2.06
CA PHE A 701 0.35 -7.37 2.00
C PHE A 701 -0.35 -7.60 0.65
N LYS A 702 0.36 -8.16 -0.33
CA LYS A 702 -0.12 -8.25 -1.73
C LYS A 702 -0.62 -9.65 -2.08
N SER A 703 -1.52 -9.71 -3.06
CA SER A 703 -2.09 -10.94 -3.63
C SER A 703 -2.62 -11.94 -2.59
N GLN A 704 -3.07 -11.44 -1.44
CA GLN A 704 -3.48 -12.22 -0.29
C GLN A 704 -4.75 -12.98 -0.62
N ARG A 705 -4.72 -14.31 -0.48
CA ARG A 705 -5.87 -15.20 -0.69
C ARG A 705 -6.12 -16.02 0.56
N TYR A 706 -7.30 -15.85 1.15
CA TYR A 706 -7.67 -16.52 2.41
C TYR A 706 -9.18 -16.75 2.48
N ASN A 707 -9.60 -17.63 3.40
CA ASN A 707 -11.01 -17.94 3.60
C ASN A 707 -11.43 -17.55 5.03
N THR A 708 -12.63 -17.00 5.18
CA THR A 708 -13.31 -16.88 6.48
C THR A 708 -14.67 -17.56 6.42
N HIS A 709 -15.32 -17.69 7.57
CA HIS A 709 -16.73 -18.05 7.63
C HIS A 709 -17.50 -17.11 8.56
N SER A 710 -18.79 -16.98 8.28
CA SER A 710 -19.71 -16.07 8.95
C SER A 710 -20.99 -16.82 9.32
N PHE A 711 -21.43 -16.69 10.56
CA PHE A 711 -22.72 -17.18 11.03
C PHE A 711 -23.65 -15.98 11.26
N TYR A 712 -24.85 -16.04 10.70
CA TYR A 712 -25.90 -15.03 10.83
C TYR A 712 -27.09 -15.65 11.56
N LEU A 713 -27.64 -14.94 12.54
CA LEU A 713 -28.91 -15.24 13.19
C LEU A 713 -29.76 -13.97 13.21
N GLY A 714 -30.84 -13.97 12.42
CA GLY A 714 -31.78 -12.85 12.31
C GLY A 714 -33.14 -13.20 12.90
N GLY A 715 -33.76 -12.22 13.56
CA GLY A 715 -35.16 -12.25 13.97
C GLY A 715 -35.83 -10.91 13.68
N GLU A 716 -36.92 -10.94 12.92
CA GLU A 716 -37.75 -9.79 12.56
C GLU A 716 -39.19 -10.01 13.05
N VAL A 717 -39.83 -8.96 13.55
CA VAL A 717 -41.25 -8.92 13.88
C VAL A 717 -41.90 -7.67 13.30
N GLY A 718 -43.18 -7.73 13.00
CA GLY A 718 -43.94 -6.56 12.59
C GLY A 718 -45.45 -6.79 12.64
N TYR A 719 -46.22 -5.71 12.49
CA TYR A 719 -47.69 -5.78 12.61
C TYR A 719 -48.36 -4.95 11.50
N ARG A 720 -49.14 -5.60 10.64
CA ARG A 720 -49.84 -4.93 9.54
C ARG A 720 -51.20 -4.40 9.96
N PHE A 721 -51.31 -3.07 10.12
CA PHE A 721 -52.57 -2.36 10.26
C PHE A 721 -53.18 -2.14 8.87
N ASN A 722 -54.25 -2.87 8.55
CA ASN A 722 -54.96 -2.74 7.27
C ASN A 722 -55.87 -1.51 7.29
N LEU A 723 -55.83 -0.72 6.21
CA LEU A 723 -56.53 0.56 6.02
C LEU A 723 -57.29 0.53 4.69
N GLY A 724 -58.30 -0.33 4.61
CA GLY A 724 -59.03 -0.61 3.37
C GLY A 724 -58.13 -1.33 2.35
N SER A 725 -57.89 -0.72 1.19
CA SER A 725 -56.92 -1.22 0.19
C SER A 725 -55.46 -0.81 0.46
N GLY A 726 -55.21 -0.03 1.51
CA GLY A 726 -53.87 0.29 1.99
C GLY A 726 -53.50 -0.45 3.28
N TYR A 727 -52.25 -0.33 3.71
CA TYR A 727 -51.80 -0.76 5.03
C TYR A 727 -50.64 0.11 5.54
N VAL A 728 -50.41 0.06 6.86
CA VAL A 728 -49.18 0.51 7.52
C VAL A 728 -48.64 -0.65 8.36
N GLU A 729 -47.36 -0.94 8.26
CA GLU A 729 -46.68 -2.07 8.89
C GLU A 729 -45.38 -1.59 9.57
N PRO A 730 -45.42 -1.20 10.86
CA PRO A 730 -44.21 -1.10 11.68
C PRO A 730 -43.50 -2.46 11.81
N GLN A 731 -42.17 -2.39 11.84
CA GLN A 731 -41.26 -3.53 11.86
C GLN A 731 -40.10 -3.28 12.84
N ALA A 732 -39.62 -4.34 13.47
CA ALA A 732 -38.43 -4.36 14.33
C ALA A 732 -37.61 -5.63 14.05
N GLU A 733 -36.29 -5.49 13.90
CA GLU A 733 -35.39 -6.59 13.55
C GLU A 733 -34.09 -6.51 14.34
N VAL A 734 -33.54 -7.68 14.70
CA VAL A 734 -32.20 -7.82 15.26
C VAL A 734 -31.45 -8.91 14.50
N ILE A 735 -30.24 -8.59 14.04
CA ILE A 735 -29.32 -9.53 13.37
C ILE A 735 -28.04 -9.65 14.19
N TYR A 736 -27.75 -10.85 14.68
CA TYR A 736 -26.44 -11.23 15.19
C TYR A 736 -25.57 -11.80 14.06
N VAL A 737 -24.32 -11.35 13.98
CA VAL A 737 -23.32 -11.86 13.04
C VAL A 737 -22.07 -12.25 13.81
N LYS A 738 -21.53 -13.44 13.55
CA LYS A 738 -20.25 -13.92 14.07
C LYS A 738 -19.33 -14.32 12.92
N ASN A 739 -18.18 -13.67 12.81
CA ASN A 739 -17.18 -13.94 11.79
C ASN A 739 -15.99 -14.72 12.37
N SER A 740 -15.33 -15.54 11.56
CA SER A 740 -14.02 -16.11 11.89
C SER A 740 -12.91 -15.09 11.66
N GLN A 741 -11.83 -15.18 12.42
CA GLN A 741 -10.61 -14.41 12.13
C GLN A 741 -9.94 -14.89 10.83
N ALA A 742 -9.09 -14.03 10.27
CA ALA A 742 -8.08 -14.39 9.27
C ALA A 742 -6.69 -14.06 9.80
N ASN A 743 -5.71 -14.92 9.49
CA ASN A 743 -4.30 -14.71 9.82
C ASN A 743 -3.52 -14.69 8.50
N LEU A 744 -2.78 -13.62 8.24
CA LEU A 744 -2.00 -13.39 7.03
C LEU A 744 -0.55 -13.10 7.41
N ALA A 745 0.38 -13.40 6.50
CA ALA A 745 1.79 -13.05 6.63
C ALA A 745 2.35 -12.66 5.26
N ASP A 746 3.12 -11.57 5.22
CA ASP A 746 3.79 -11.07 4.03
C ASP A 746 5.03 -10.27 4.46
N ASN A 747 6.13 -10.35 3.70
CA ASN A 747 7.40 -9.66 3.95
C ASN A 747 7.95 -9.78 5.40
N GLY A 748 7.62 -10.87 6.12
CA GLY A 748 8.00 -11.10 7.52
C GLY A 748 7.03 -10.57 8.58
N HIS A 749 6.10 -9.70 8.20
CA HIS A 749 5.05 -9.15 9.07
C HIS A 749 3.83 -10.06 9.14
N LYS A 750 3.05 -9.94 10.22
CA LYS A 750 1.85 -10.74 10.50
C LYS A 750 0.63 -9.82 10.68
N LEU A 751 -0.40 -10.04 9.87
CA LEU A 751 -1.68 -9.33 9.96
C LEU A 751 -2.78 -10.30 10.41
N THR A 752 -3.38 -10.05 11.58
CA THR A 752 -4.50 -10.84 12.10
C THR A 752 -5.76 -10.00 12.11
N ILE A 753 -6.70 -10.32 11.23
CA ILE A 753 -7.99 -9.61 11.09
C ILE A 753 -9.03 -10.34 11.94
N LYS A 754 -9.44 -9.73 13.06
CA LYS A 754 -10.53 -10.20 13.94
C LYS A 754 -11.71 -9.25 13.85
N VAL A 755 -12.32 -9.20 12.68
CA VAL A 755 -13.67 -8.65 12.52
C VAL A 755 -14.59 -9.54 13.34
N SER A 756 -15.13 -9.02 14.43
CA SER A 756 -15.70 -9.88 15.49
C SER A 756 -17.23 -9.92 15.41
N ASN A 757 -17.87 -10.22 16.54
CA ASN A 757 -19.32 -10.32 16.61
C ASN A 757 -19.98 -8.95 16.44
N GLY A 758 -20.88 -8.84 15.48
CA GLY A 758 -21.80 -7.72 15.30
C GLY A 758 -23.19 -8.05 15.83
N LEU A 759 -23.88 -7.06 16.40
CA LEU A 759 -25.31 -7.11 16.68
C LEU A 759 -25.91 -5.83 16.11
N VAL A 760 -26.73 -5.96 15.07
CA VAL A 760 -27.36 -4.85 14.34
C VAL A 760 -28.85 -4.83 14.67
N GLY A 761 -29.38 -3.65 15.01
CA GLY A 761 -30.81 -3.42 15.14
C GLY A 761 -31.35 -2.68 13.92
N ARG A 762 -32.62 -2.92 13.58
CA ARG A 762 -33.41 -2.08 12.69
C ARG A 762 -34.79 -1.86 13.28
N LEU A 763 -35.29 -0.63 13.16
CA LEU A 763 -36.70 -0.27 13.28
C LEU A 763 -37.15 0.34 11.96
N GLY A 764 -38.43 0.20 11.60
CA GLY A 764 -38.96 0.85 10.40
C GLY A 764 -40.47 0.79 10.30
N VAL A 765 -41.01 1.49 9.31
CA VAL A 765 -42.43 1.47 8.96
C VAL A 765 -42.56 1.40 7.45
N ASN A 766 -43.27 0.39 6.96
CA ASN A 766 -43.69 0.28 5.57
C ASN A 766 -45.14 0.74 5.43
N ALA A 767 -45.44 1.50 4.38
CA ALA A 767 -46.81 1.82 3.97
C ALA A 767 -47.03 1.30 2.55
N GLY A 768 -48.16 0.64 2.29
CA GLY A 768 -48.45 0.05 0.99
C GLY A 768 -49.90 0.22 0.57
N LYS A 769 -50.14 0.06 -0.73
CA LYS A 769 -51.47 0.07 -1.35
C LYS A 769 -51.57 -0.99 -2.43
N THR A 770 -52.64 -1.79 -2.33
CA THR A 770 -52.97 -2.86 -3.28
C THR A 770 -53.94 -2.36 -4.34
N PHE A 771 -53.66 -2.74 -5.57
CA PHE A 771 -54.44 -2.48 -6.78
C PHE A 771 -54.78 -3.83 -7.42
N GLU A 772 -56.01 -3.99 -7.89
CA GLU A 772 -56.44 -5.19 -8.62
C GLU A 772 -56.37 -4.91 -10.12
N ILE A 773 -55.69 -5.78 -10.88
CA ILE A 773 -55.36 -5.61 -12.29
C ILE A 773 -55.83 -6.87 -13.02
N GLY A 774 -57.12 -6.89 -13.37
CA GLY A 774 -57.78 -8.09 -13.88
C GLY A 774 -57.85 -9.17 -12.79
N GLN A 775 -57.21 -10.32 -13.01
CA GLN A 775 -57.10 -11.40 -12.01
C GLN A 775 -55.85 -11.27 -11.12
N SER A 776 -54.90 -10.40 -11.47
CA SER A 776 -53.65 -10.20 -10.73
C SER A 776 -53.81 -9.12 -9.66
N LYS A 777 -53.03 -9.21 -8.57
CA LYS A 777 -52.98 -8.17 -7.52
C LYS A 777 -51.57 -7.57 -7.44
N ALA A 778 -51.50 -6.25 -7.40
CA ALA A 778 -50.24 -5.51 -7.36
C ALA A 778 -50.22 -4.55 -6.17
N THR A 779 -49.24 -4.69 -5.28
CA THR A 779 -49.09 -3.91 -4.05
C THR A 779 -47.84 -3.05 -4.16
N ALA A 780 -48.03 -1.75 -4.43
CA ALA A 780 -46.95 -0.78 -4.36
C ALA A 780 -46.74 -0.37 -2.90
N TRP A 781 -45.49 -0.28 -2.46
CA TRP A 781 -45.16 0.03 -1.07
C TRP A 781 -43.89 0.89 -0.99
N ALA A 782 -43.79 1.68 0.08
CA ALA A 782 -42.62 2.47 0.42
C ALA A 782 -42.29 2.27 1.91
N GLY A 783 -41.00 2.35 2.24
CA GLY A 783 -40.48 2.10 3.58
C GLY A 783 -39.52 3.18 4.04
N ILE A 784 -39.54 3.48 5.33
CA ILE A 784 -38.49 4.24 6.01
C ILE A 784 -38.04 3.45 7.23
N GLY A 785 -36.73 3.39 7.44
CA GLY A 785 -36.13 2.65 8.54
C GLY A 785 -34.93 3.36 9.17
N TYR A 786 -34.54 2.88 10.34
CA TYR A 786 -33.32 3.28 11.03
C TYR A 786 -32.59 2.01 11.46
N GLN A 787 -31.34 1.86 11.02
CA GLN A 787 -30.48 0.69 11.29
C GLN A 787 -29.24 1.16 12.05
N TRP A 788 -28.83 0.44 13.10
CA TRP A 788 -27.69 0.81 13.94
C TRP A 788 -26.95 -0.39 14.55
N ASP A 789 -25.67 -0.20 14.84
CA ASP A 789 -24.88 -1.16 15.62
C ASP A 789 -25.31 -1.13 17.11
N ILE A 790 -26.04 -2.16 17.57
CA ILE A 790 -26.28 -2.41 19.00
C ILE A 790 -24.96 -2.80 19.67
N ALA A 791 -24.16 -3.65 19.02
CA ALA A 791 -22.79 -3.96 19.42
C ALA A 791 -21.90 -4.15 18.18
N LYS A 792 -20.75 -3.48 18.16
CA LYS A 792 -19.68 -3.69 17.17
C LYS A 792 -18.38 -3.81 17.95
N ARG A 793 -17.64 -4.89 17.71
CA ARG A 793 -16.27 -5.08 18.18
C ARG A 793 -15.47 -5.56 16.98
N ASN A 794 -14.41 -4.83 16.65
CA ASN A 794 -13.39 -5.27 15.72
C ASN A 794 -12.03 -5.15 16.39
N GLU A 795 -11.14 -6.07 16.06
CA GLU A 795 -9.73 -6.01 16.40
C GLU A 795 -8.92 -6.36 15.16
N ILE A 796 -7.79 -5.71 14.99
CA ILE A 796 -6.78 -6.05 13.99
C ILE A 796 -5.42 -5.98 14.65
N LEU A 797 -4.62 -7.03 14.47
CA LEU A 797 -3.29 -7.11 15.04
C LEU A 797 -2.25 -7.05 13.94
N VAL A 798 -1.26 -6.18 14.12
CA VAL A 798 -0.08 -6.05 13.28
C VAL A 798 1.10 -6.41 14.16
N ASP A 799 1.75 -7.53 13.86
CA ASP A 799 2.90 -8.05 14.62
C ASP A 799 2.64 -8.13 16.14
N GLY A 800 1.52 -8.75 16.51
CA GLY A 800 1.08 -8.92 17.90
C GLY A 800 0.45 -7.69 18.55
N ILE A 801 0.75 -6.47 18.07
CA ILE A 801 0.15 -5.23 18.58
C ILE A 801 -1.30 -5.11 18.08
N SER A 802 -2.23 -4.82 18.98
CA SER A 802 -3.67 -4.67 18.68
C SER A 802 -4.07 -3.21 18.43
N ALA A 803 -4.88 -3.00 17.37
CA ALA A 803 -5.76 -1.86 17.23
C ALA A 803 -7.23 -2.35 17.27
N SER A 804 -8.06 -1.71 18.10
CA SER A 804 -9.47 -2.08 18.25
C SER A 804 -10.42 -0.99 17.75
N ASN A 805 -11.46 -1.38 17.04
CA ASN A 805 -12.53 -0.50 16.57
C ASN A 805 -13.90 -0.97 17.11
N SER A 806 -14.42 -0.24 18.09
CA SER A 806 -15.80 -0.39 18.59
C SER A 806 -16.70 0.79 18.20
N LYS A 807 -16.30 1.60 17.20
CA LYS A 807 -17.07 2.76 16.74
C LYS A 807 -18.27 2.28 15.92
N LYS A 808 -19.42 2.24 16.58
CA LYS A 808 -20.75 2.02 15.99
C LYS A 808 -21.03 2.93 14.78
N ASP A 809 -21.77 2.43 13.82
CA ASP A 809 -22.42 3.20 12.76
C ASP A 809 -23.95 3.11 12.87
N ALA A 810 -24.65 4.06 12.25
CA ALA A 810 -26.11 4.07 12.17
C ALA A 810 -26.58 4.88 10.95
N ARG A 811 -27.64 4.44 10.28
CA ARG A 811 -28.12 4.99 9.00
C ARG A 811 -29.64 4.94 8.88
N MET A 812 -30.19 5.91 8.16
CA MET A 812 -31.59 5.90 7.74
C MET A 812 -31.72 5.12 6.43
N LEU A 813 -32.66 4.17 6.37
CA LEU A 813 -32.98 3.38 5.18
C LEU A 813 -34.22 3.95 4.49
N MET A 814 -34.23 3.93 3.16
CA MET A 814 -35.33 4.39 2.32
C MET A 814 -35.60 3.34 1.24
N ASP A 815 -36.77 2.70 1.32
CA ASP A 815 -37.19 1.61 0.44
C ASP A 815 -38.38 2.02 -0.44
N LEU A 816 -38.42 1.54 -1.68
CA LEU A 816 -39.57 1.65 -2.59
C LEU A 816 -39.73 0.33 -3.34
N GLY A 817 -40.93 -0.24 -3.41
CA GLY A 817 -41.15 -1.53 -4.06
C GLY A 817 -42.56 -1.81 -4.56
N LEU A 818 -42.67 -2.96 -5.20
CA LEU A 818 -43.87 -3.48 -5.86
C LEU A 818 -43.88 -5.01 -5.72
N ASN A 819 -44.91 -5.54 -5.07
CA ASN A 819 -45.17 -6.98 -4.99
C ASN A 819 -46.36 -7.32 -5.90
N ILE A 820 -46.17 -8.24 -6.85
CA ILE A 820 -47.17 -8.65 -7.84
C ILE A 820 -47.51 -10.12 -7.64
N ARG A 821 -48.78 -10.44 -7.36
CA ARG A 821 -49.32 -11.78 -7.55
C ARG A 821 -49.92 -11.86 -8.95
N ALA A 822 -49.25 -12.59 -9.84
CA ALA A 822 -49.70 -12.77 -11.21
C ALA A 822 -50.91 -13.72 -11.27
N ASN A 823 -50.85 -14.81 -10.49
CA ASN A 823 -51.91 -15.80 -10.25
C ASN A 823 -51.64 -16.48 -8.89
N ASP A 824 -52.48 -17.43 -8.49
CA ASP A 824 -52.41 -18.08 -7.17
C ASP A 824 -51.07 -18.77 -6.88
N LYS A 825 -50.34 -19.19 -7.92
CA LYS A 825 -49.03 -19.87 -7.81
C LYS A 825 -47.84 -18.92 -7.91
N LEU A 826 -47.93 -17.86 -8.72
CA LEU A 826 -46.78 -17.01 -9.09
C LEU A 826 -46.83 -15.62 -8.44
N SER A 827 -45.88 -15.36 -7.54
CA SER A 827 -45.60 -14.05 -6.96
C SER A 827 -44.23 -13.52 -7.39
N ILE A 828 -44.13 -12.20 -7.58
CA ILE A 828 -42.92 -11.48 -7.99
C ILE A 828 -42.76 -10.23 -7.11
N GLY A 829 -41.62 -10.07 -6.44
CA GLY A 829 -41.25 -8.85 -5.73
C GLY A 829 -40.17 -8.06 -6.47
N LEU A 830 -40.28 -6.73 -6.43
CA LEU A 830 -39.29 -5.78 -6.92
C LEU A 830 -39.13 -4.65 -5.88
N SER A 831 -37.90 -4.27 -5.53
CA SER A 831 -37.66 -3.09 -4.70
C SER A 831 -36.31 -2.42 -4.95
N LEU A 832 -36.25 -1.14 -4.59
CA LEU A 832 -35.07 -0.29 -4.56
C LEU A 832 -34.82 0.11 -3.10
N GLU A 833 -33.55 0.15 -2.69
CA GLU A 833 -33.14 0.70 -1.39
C GLU A 833 -31.96 1.66 -1.57
N GLY A 834 -31.99 2.77 -0.83
CA GLY A 834 -30.82 3.59 -0.54
C GLY A 834 -30.76 3.94 0.95
N SER A 835 -29.59 4.35 1.44
CA SER A 835 -29.43 4.83 2.82
C SER A 835 -28.73 6.18 2.92
N ALA A 836 -28.92 6.85 4.06
CA ALA A 836 -28.29 8.14 4.36
C ALA A 836 -27.80 8.22 5.82
N PHE A 837 -26.92 9.19 6.06
CA PHE A 837 -26.37 9.60 7.36
C PHE A 837 -25.44 8.60 8.08
N GLY A 838 -25.22 7.39 7.56
CA GLY A 838 -24.18 6.50 8.05
C GLY A 838 -22.78 6.87 7.56
N LYS A 839 -21.75 6.30 8.20
CA LYS A 839 -20.36 6.29 7.70
C LYS A 839 -20.21 5.33 6.53
N TYR A 840 -20.93 4.21 6.58
CA TYR A 840 -21.22 3.37 5.42
C TYR A 840 -22.68 3.59 5.00
N ASN A 841 -22.91 3.70 3.68
CA ASN A 841 -24.25 3.75 3.10
C ASN A 841 -24.38 2.81 1.90
N THR A 842 -25.59 2.29 1.71
CA THR A 842 -26.03 1.70 0.44
C THR A 842 -26.42 2.87 -0.48
N ASP A 843 -25.55 3.25 -1.43
CA ASP A 843 -25.84 4.33 -2.38
C ASP A 843 -27.12 4.03 -3.19
N LEU A 844 -27.24 2.77 -3.62
CA LEU A 844 -28.41 2.18 -4.28
C LEU A 844 -28.24 0.65 -4.34
N SER A 845 -29.31 -0.08 -4.02
CA SER A 845 -29.47 -1.49 -4.41
C SER A 845 -30.82 -1.73 -5.08
N VAL A 846 -30.86 -2.80 -5.88
CA VAL A 846 -32.03 -3.29 -6.64
C VAL A 846 -32.23 -4.74 -6.25
N ASN A 847 -33.40 -5.06 -5.71
CA ASN A 847 -33.79 -6.39 -5.24
C ASN A 847 -34.95 -6.91 -6.10
N SER A 848 -34.84 -8.12 -6.61
CA SER A 848 -35.94 -8.85 -7.24
C SER A 848 -36.06 -10.24 -6.61
N ASN A 849 -37.28 -10.70 -6.37
CA ASN A 849 -37.58 -12.08 -6.01
C ASN A 849 -38.76 -12.61 -6.82
N VAL A 850 -38.80 -13.93 -7.00
CA VAL A 850 -39.86 -14.67 -7.68
C VAL A 850 -40.14 -15.94 -6.87
N ARG A 851 -41.41 -16.21 -6.58
CA ARG A 851 -41.87 -17.40 -5.86
C ARG A 851 -42.90 -18.15 -6.69
N TYR A 852 -42.72 -19.46 -6.80
CA TYR A 852 -43.71 -20.40 -7.33
C TYR A 852 -44.21 -21.30 -6.19
N SER A 853 -45.50 -21.27 -5.91
CA SER A 853 -46.17 -21.99 -4.82
C SER A 853 -47.10 -23.07 -5.40
N PHE A 854 -47.17 -24.25 -4.76
CA PHE A 854 -47.85 -25.42 -5.32
C PHE A 854 -48.37 -26.43 -4.29
#